data_AF-A0A3Q0GDA3-F1
#
_entry.id   AF-A0A3Q0GDA3-F1
#
_cell.length_a   1.000
_cell.length_b   1.000
_cell.length_c   1.000
_cell.angle_alpha   90.00
_cell.angle_beta   90.00
_cell.angle_gamma   90.00
#
_symmetry.space_group_name_H-M   'P 1'
#
loop_
_entity.id
_entity.type
_entity.pdbx_description
1 polymer ?
#
loop_
_entity_poly.entity_id
_entity_poly.type
_entity_poly.pdbx_seq_one_letter_code
_entity_poly.pdbx_strand_id
1 'polypeptide(L)'
;MPIKDQYSELLKMTSPCEKLIRRDIARTYPEHDFFKEKDSFGQEVLFNVMKAYSLVDREVGYCQGSAFIVGLLLMQMPEEEAFCVFVKLMQDYRLRELFKPSMAELGLCMYQFECMIQEQLPELYVHFQSQSFHTSMYASSWFLTIFLTTFPLPIATRIFDIFMSEGLEIVFRVGLAVLQMNQAELLQLDMEGMLQHFQKVIPHQFDSGPDKLIQASYQVKYNAKKMKKLEKEYTTIKTKEMEEQVEIKRLRTENRLLKQRIETLEKESASLADRLIQGQVTRAQEAEENYLIKRELATIKQQSDEAITKLEQAENTIRELQQQQQWHKCSSRYSEDFVLQLEKELVQARLSEAESHCALKEMQDKVLDMEKRNSSLPDENNVARLQEELIAVKLREAEALMGLKELRQRVKDLEEHWQRHLARTTGRWKDTPRKNTVNELQDELMTIRLKEAETQAELKEMKQRMMEMETQNQINSNHLRRAEQEVTNLQGKVQYLSTQNKGLLAQLSEAKRRQAEIECKSKEEVMAVRLREADRIAAVAELQQHIAELEIQKEEGKIQGQLNKSDCNQYIRELKDQIAELKQEIKCLKGQRVFSDQATFDGIHIVNHFTGDDESFHSSDEDFITNSIQRSGVHFQLHRTGQMALDATVVDSSDSDAEEGVLGIGSTDKIIPKEKNQKRMESYSTTV
;
A
#
# COMPACT_ATOMS: atom_id res chain seq x y z
N MET A 1 11.46 32.63 45.93
CA MET A 1 12.17 31.88 46.98
C MET A 1 13.31 31.10 46.33
N PRO A 2 14.41 30.83 47.05
CA PRO A 2 15.30 29.71 46.76
C PRO A 2 14.54 28.41 46.43
N ILE A 3 15.17 27.49 45.70
CA ILE A 3 14.59 26.20 45.34
C ILE A 3 14.47 25.29 46.59
N LYS A 4 15.43 25.38 47.52
CA LYS A 4 15.43 24.65 48.80
C LYS A 4 14.14 24.93 49.60
N ASP A 5 13.81 26.20 49.80
CA ASP A 5 12.61 26.66 50.53
C ASP A 5 11.28 26.17 49.91
N GLN A 6 11.27 25.82 48.62
CA GLN A 6 10.08 25.32 47.91
C GLN A 6 9.89 23.80 48.07
N TYR A 7 10.94 23.05 48.45
CA TYR A 7 10.91 21.60 48.51
C TYR A 7 9.81 21.07 49.46
N SER A 8 9.72 21.65 50.65
CA SER A 8 8.73 21.28 51.66
C SER A 8 7.28 21.53 51.22
N GLU A 9 7.01 22.51 50.36
CA GLU A 9 5.69 22.74 49.77
C GLU A 9 5.42 21.77 48.60
N LEU A 10 6.42 21.49 47.76
CA LEU A 10 6.31 20.54 46.65
C LEU A 10 5.97 19.11 47.11
N LEU A 11 6.50 18.69 48.27
CA LEU A 11 6.17 17.37 48.85
C LEU A 11 4.70 17.24 49.29
N LYS A 12 4.03 18.34 49.67
CA LYS A 12 2.61 18.36 50.05
C LYS A 12 1.66 18.24 48.86
N MET A 13 2.12 18.61 47.67
CA MET A 13 1.35 18.50 46.42
C MET A 13 1.29 17.04 45.92
N THR A 14 0.36 16.70 45.04
CA THR A 14 0.30 15.39 44.37
C THR A 14 0.90 15.46 42.97
N SER A 15 1.74 14.50 42.59
CA SER A 15 2.28 14.39 41.23
C SER A 15 1.53 13.34 40.38
N PRO A 16 1.25 13.60 39.09
CA PRO A 16 0.72 12.58 38.19
C PRO A 16 1.72 11.42 37.96
N CYS A 17 3.01 11.64 38.23
CA CYS A 17 4.07 10.66 37.97
C CYS A 17 4.27 9.61 39.08
N GLU A 18 3.61 9.74 40.25
CA GLU A 18 3.92 8.93 41.44
C GLU A 18 3.87 7.41 41.21
N LYS A 19 2.97 6.92 40.35
CA LYS A 19 2.88 5.50 39.98
C LYS A 19 4.09 5.01 39.17
N LEU A 20 4.64 5.86 38.29
CA LEU A 20 5.85 5.55 37.50
C LEU A 20 7.09 5.61 38.40
N ILE A 21 7.18 6.64 39.24
CA ILE A 21 8.27 6.82 40.21
C ILE A 21 8.39 5.59 41.12
N ARG A 22 7.30 5.15 41.77
CA ARG A 22 7.31 3.98 42.68
C ARG A 22 7.73 2.67 41.99
N ARG A 23 7.33 2.45 40.74
CA ARG A 23 7.73 1.26 39.96
C ARG A 23 9.24 1.25 39.69
N ASP A 24 9.81 2.41 39.41
CA ASP A 24 11.21 2.53 39.00
C ASP A 24 12.18 2.58 40.20
N ILE A 25 11.73 3.01 41.38
CA ILE A 25 12.50 2.97 42.63
C ILE A 25 12.89 1.55 43.03
N ALA A 26 11.96 0.59 42.94
CA ALA A 26 12.20 -0.81 43.27
C ALA A 26 13.27 -1.51 42.39
N ARG A 27 13.73 -0.85 41.31
CA ARG A 27 14.83 -1.31 40.44
C ARG A 27 16.03 -0.35 40.43
N THR A 28 16.05 0.67 41.28
CA THR A 28 17.15 1.65 41.38
C THR A 28 18.10 1.24 42.49
N TYR A 29 19.30 0.77 42.13
CA TYR A 29 20.31 0.19 43.04
C TYR A 29 19.77 -0.89 44.02
N PRO A 30 19.08 -1.94 43.53
CA PRO A 30 18.38 -2.91 44.40
C PRO A 30 19.30 -3.69 45.35
N GLU A 31 20.59 -3.87 45.02
CA GLU A 31 21.56 -4.56 45.86
C GLU A 31 22.26 -3.65 46.90
N HIS A 32 22.02 -2.33 46.85
CA HIS A 32 22.71 -1.37 47.71
C HIS A 32 22.00 -1.20 49.05
N ASP A 33 22.72 -1.29 50.18
CA ASP A 33 22.15 -1.33 51.53
C ASP A 33 21.12 -0.25 51.85
N PHE A 34 21.31 0.97 51.34
CA PHE A 34 20.39 2.10 51.54
C PHE A 34 19.03 1.92 50.81
N PHE A 35 19.01 1.19 49.69
CA PHE A 35 17.86 1.05 48.78
C PHE A 35 17.27 -0.37 48.73
N LYS A 36 17.98 -1.40 49.19
CA LYS A 36 17.59 -2.82 49.05
C LYS A 36 16.30 -3.20 49.79
N GLU A 37 16.05 -2.59 50.94
CA GLU A 37 14.88 -2.94 51.76
C GLU A 37 13.62 -2.30 51.16
N LYS A 38 12.55 -3.08 51.00
CA LYS A 38 11.30 -2.58 50.45
C LYS A 38 10.70 -1.52 51.38
N ASP A 39 10.33 -0.38 50.82
CA ASP A 39 9.87 0.80 51.54
C ASP A 39 10.92 1.34 52.56
N SER A 40 12.22 1.17 52.27
CA SER A 40 13.30 1.76 53.08
C SER A 40 13.26 3.29 53.08
N PHE A 41 13.92 3.89 54.08
CA PHE A 41 14.17 5.34 54.11
C PHE A 41 14.83 5.84 52.81
N GLY A 42 15.77 5.10 52.23
CA GLY A 42 16.39 5.43 50.95
C GLY A 42 15.39 5.42 49.78
N GLN A 43 14.48 4.45 49.74
CA GLN A 43 13.39 4.42 48.76
C GLN A 43 12.40 5.58 48.95
N GLU A 44 12.14 6.00 50.20
CA GLU A 44 11.25 7.12 50.51
C GLU A 44 11.86 8.47 50.11
N VAL A 45 13.11 8.78 50.47
CA VAL A 45 13.74 10.05 50.08
C VAL A 45 13.97 10.13 48.56
N LEU A 46 14.22 9.00 47.89
CA LEU A 46 14.26 8.94 46.42
C LEU A 46 12.88 9.20 45.79
N PHE A 47 11.80 8.68 46.38
CA PHE A 47 10.43 9.01 45.96
C PHE A 47 10.14 10.50 46.10
N ASN A 48 10.49 11.09 47.23
CA ASN A 48 10.27 12.51 47.52
C ASN A 48 11.00 13.42 46.54
N VAL A 49 12.30 13.21 46.29
CA VAL A 49 13.07 14.05 45.36
C VAL A 49 12.53 13.93 43.93
N MET A 50 12.26 12.71 43.44
CA MET A 50 11.71 12.51 42.10
C MET A 50 10.29 13.09 41.96
N LYS A 51 9.47 12.98 43.00
CA LYS A 51 8.12 13.56 43.06
C LYS A 51 8.20 15.09 42.98
N ALA A 52 9.01 15.73 43.83
CA ALA A 52 9.18 17.17 43.84
C ALA A 52 9.73 17.69 42.51
N TYR A 53 10.73 17.03 41.93
CA TYR A 53 11.27 17.42 40.61
C TYR A 53 10.19 17.37 39.52
N SER A 54 9.36 16.31 39.47
CA SER A 54 8.28 16.16 38.48
C SER A 54 7.18 17.22 38.57
N LEU A 55 7.16 18.02 39.65
CA LEU A 55 6.26 19.15 39.84
C LEU A 55 6.91 20.50 39.47
N VAL A 56 8.24 20.60 39.61
CA VAL A 56 9.06 21.75 39.17
C VAL A 56 9.12 21.82 37.65
N ASP A 57 9.51 20.71 37.00
CA ASP A 57 9.63 20.62 35.55
C ASP A 57 8.49 19.78 34.99
N ARG A 58 7.39 20.43 34.59
CA ARG A 58 6.21 19.76 34.03
C ARG A 58 6.33 19.42 32.54
N GLU A 59 7.37 19.90 31.85
CA GLU A 59 7.64 19.53 30.45
C GLU A 59 8.31 18.14 30.40
N VAL A 60 9.22 17.88 31.34
CA VAL A 60 9.93 16.61 31.50
C VAL A 60 9.17 15.65 32.43
N GLY A 61 8.66 16.14 33.56
CA GLY A 61 7.97 15.34 34.56
C GLY A 61 8.89 14.32 35.23
N TYR A 62 8.59 13.04 35.05
CA TYR A 62 9.45 11.93 35.46
C TYR A 62 9.89 11.11 34.25
N CYS A 63 11.20 10.92 34.09
CA CYS A 63 11.77 10.10 33.03
C CYS A 63 12.54 8.91 33.60
N GLN A 64 12.32 7.74 33.00
CA GLN A 64 13.05 6.51 33.34
C GLN A 64 14.57 6.73 33.26
N GLY A 65 15.30 6.18 34.22
CA GLY A 65 16.76 6.35 34.34
C GLY A 65 17.20 7.52 35.23
N SER A 66 16.44 8.63 35.26
CA SER A 66 16.80 9.80 36.09
C SER A 66 16.87 9.50 37.60
N ALA A 67 16.12 8.50 38.07
CA ALA A 67 16.18 8.02 39.46
C ALA A 67 17.57 7.47 39.86
N PHE A 68 18.38 6.96 38.93
CA PHE A 68 19.74 6.51 39.24
C PHE A 68 20.70 7.68 39.54
N ILE A 69 20.50 8.84 38.89
CA ILE A 69 21.25 10.07 39.16
C ILE A 69 20.92 10.56 40.58
N VAL A 70 19.63 10.69 40.89
CA VAL A 70 19.17 11.12 42.22
C VAL A 70 19.55 10.09 43.30
N GLY A 71 19.49 8.79 42.99
CA GLY A 71 19.95 7.73 43.89
C GLY A 71 21.44 7.83 44.22
N LEU A 72 22.29 8.17 43.25
CA LEU A 72 23.71 8.44 43.52
C LEU A 72 23.89 9.70 44.39
N LEU A 73 23.20 10.79 44.09
CA LEU A 73 23.26 12.02 44.91
C LEU A 73 22.87 11.74 46.36
N LEU A 74 21.82 10.97 46.60
CA LEU A 74 21.34 10.57 47.93
C LEU A 74 22.30 9.63 48.69
N MET A 75 23.25 8.98 48.02
CA MET A 75 24.35 8.27 48.71
C MET A 75 25.42 9.24 49.27
N GLN A 76 25.45 10.49 48.80
CA GLN A 76 26.53 11.45 49.06
C GLN A 76 26.09 12.71 49.82
N MET A 77 24.81 13.09 49.77
CA MET A 77 24.29 14.31 50.40
C MET A 77 22.82 14.17 50.87
N PRO A 78 22.35 15.03 51.81
CA PRO A 78 20.98 15.03 52.28
C PRO A 78 19.93 15.27 51.19
N GLU A 79 18.71 14.81 51.43
CA GLU A 79 17.55 14.86 50.52
C GLU A 79 17.31 16.24 49.87
N GLU A 80 17.23 17.31 50.66
CA GLU A 80 17.01 18.68 50.16
C GLU A 80 18.13 19.16 49.24
N GLU A 81 19.36 18.68 49.48
CA GLU A 81 20.57 19.08 48.76
C GLU A 81 20.70 18.28 47.47
N ALA A 82 20.39 16.97 47.51
CA ALA A 82 20.24 16.14 46.33
C ALA A 82 19.16 16.68 45.39
N PHE A 83 18.03 17.18 45.91
CA PHE A 83 17.01 17.88 45.12
C PHE A 83 17.56 19.17 44.49
N CYS A 84 18.23 20.03 45.26
CA CYS A 84 18.79 21.28 44.73
C CYS A 84 19.86 21.04 43.65
N VAL A 85 20.75 20.07 43.87
CA VAL A 85 21.76 19.65 42.90
C VAL A 85 21.11 19.03 41.66
N PHE A 86 20.11 18.16 41.82
CA PHE A 86 19.43 17.55 40.67
C PHE A 86 18.70 18.58 39.80
N VAL A 87 17.99 19.54 40.40
CA VAL A 87 17.39 20.67 39.64
C VAL A 87 18.48 21.46 38.90
N LYS A 88 19.66 21.66 39.53
CA LYS A 88 20.80 22.32 38.90
C LYS A 88 21.44 21.54 37.75
N LEU A 89 21.55 20.21 37.84
CA LEU A 89 21.99 19.37 36.73
C LEU A 89 21.00 19.42 35.55
N MET A 90 19.70 19.37 35.85
CA MET A 90 18.66 19.42 34.83
C MET A 90 18.60 20.79 34.13
N GLN A 91 18.80 21.90 34.85
CA GLN A 91 18.77 23.26 34.32
C GLN A 91 20.12 23.75 33.77
N ASP A 92 21.12 23.93 34.63
CA ASP A 92 22.39 24.61 34.29
C ASP A 92 23.28 23.73 33.39
N TYR A 93 23.32 22.41 33.62
CA TYR A 93 24.00 21.44 32.76
C TYR A 93 23.13 21.00 31.57
N ARG A 94 21.95 21.60 31.39
CA ARG A 94 20.95 21.30 30.35
C ARG A 94 20.51 19.83 30.26
N LEU A 95 20.73 19.01 31.29
CA LEU A 95 20.46 17.56 31.22
C LEU A 95 18.98 17.25 30.92
N ARG A 96 18.06 18.16 31.30
CA ARG A 96 16.62 18.09 30.97
C ARG A 96 16.34 17.93 29.47
N GLU A 97 17.20 18.46 28.60
CA GLU A 97 16.97 18.49 27.16
C GLU A 97 17.11 17.09 26.53
N LEU A 98 17.92 16.21 27.12
CA LEU A 98 17.97 14.77 26.77
C LEU A 98 16.68 14.03 27.15
N PHE A 99 15.97 14.50 28.18
CA PHE A 99 14.81 13.85 28.77
C PHE A 99 13.46 14.38 28.25
N LYS A 100 13.44 15.44 27.43
CA LYS A 100 12.20 15.99 26.86
C LYS A 100 11.40 14.93 26.08
N PRO A 101 10.05 14.99 26.05
CA PRO A 101 9.22 14.02 25.36
C PRO A 101 9.52 13.81 23.86
N SER A 102 10.17 14.77 23.19
CA SER A 102 10.61 14.66 21.79
C SER A 102 11.91 13.88 21.61
N MET A 103 12.68 13.63 22.67
CA MET A 103 14.02 13.02 22.66
C MET A 103 15.01 13.67 21.68
N ALA A 104 14.80 14.95 21.34
CA ALA A 104 15.52 15.63 20.26
C ALA A 104 17.03 15.77 20.53
N GLU A 105 17.41 16.20 21.73
CA GLU A 105 18.82 16.34 22.14
C GLU A 105 19.50 14.96 22.29
N LEU A 106 18.75 13.93 22.70
CA LEU A 106 19.24 12.55 22.76
C LEU A 106 19.51 12.02 21.35
N GLY A 107 18.61 12.22 20.40
CA GLY A 107 18.81 11.87 18.99
C GLY A 107 19.98 12.61 18.35
N LEU A 108 20.19 13.89 18.71
CA LEU A 108 21.39 14.63 18.34
C LEU A 108 22.66 13.99 18.91
N CYS A 109 22.66 13.58 20.18
CA CYS A 109 23.79 12.88 20.80
C CYS A 109 24.08 11.54 20.09
N MET A 110 23.06 10.77 19.72
CA MET A 110 23.24 9.53 18.94
C MET A 110 23.92 9.81 17.59
N TYR A 111 23.42 10.78 16.82
CA TYR A 111 24.00 11.18 15.53
C TYR A 111 25.45 11.68 15.67
N GLN A 112 25.71 12.55 16.66
CA GLN A 112 27.06 13.05 16.94
C GLN A 112 28.02 11.92 17.33
N PHE A 113 27.58 10.97 18.16
CA PHE A 113 28.39 9.84 18.59
C PHE A 113 28.63 8.85 17.43
N GLU A 114 27.64 8.59 16.60
CA GLU A 114 27.76 7.80 15.37
C GLU A 114 28.78 8.40 14.40
N CYS A 115 28.77 9.72 14.20
CA CYS A 115 29.81 10.42 13.43
C CYS A 115 31.20 10.39 14.08
N MET A 116 31.33 10.18 15.39
CA MET A 116 32.63 9.94 16.05
C MET A 116 33.11 8.49 15.83
N ILE A 117 32.20 7.51 15.88
CA ILE A 117 32.51 6.10 15.57
C ILE A 117 32.93 5.99 14.10
N GLN A 118 32.21 6.61 13.16
CA GLN A 118 32.55 6.63 11.74
C GLN A 118 33.95 7.22 11.46
N GLU A 119 34.38 8.24 12.22
CA GLU A 119 35.68 8.90 12.03
C GLU A 119 36.85 8.18 12.71
N GLN A 120 36.62 7.56 13.88
CA GLN A 120 37.69 7.02 14.73
C GLN A 120 37.71 5.49 14.79
N LEU A 121 36.63 4.81 14.40
CA LEU A 121 36.44 3.35 14.37
C LEU A 121 35.70 2.92 13.08
N PRO A 122 36.20 3.27 11.87
CA PRO A 122 35.45 3.09 10.63
C PRO A 122 35.09 1.63 10.32
N GLU A 123 35.95 0.67 10.69
CA GLU A 123 35.67 -0.77 10.57
C GLU A 123 34.47 -1.19 11.43
N LEU A 124 34.43 -0.73 12.68
CA LEU A 124 33.35 -1.02 13.62
C LEU A 124 32.04 -0.33 13.19
N TYR A 125 32.13 0.88 12.63
CA TYR A 125 30.98 1.54 12.01
C TYR A 125 30.40 0.73 10.85
N VAL A 126 31.24 0.28 9.90
CA VAL A 126 30.79 -0.56 8.77
C VAL A 126 30.18 -1.87 9.26
N HIS A 127 30.77 -2.50 10.27
CA HIS A 127 30.20 -3.70 10.91
C HIS A 127 28.83 -3.43 11.52
N PHE A 128 28.69 -2.39 12.34
CA PHE A 128 27.41 -2.00 12.95
C PHE A 128 26.33 -1.74 11.90
N GLN A 129 26.64 -1.05 10.79
CA GLN A 129 25.69 -0.86 9.69
C GLN A 129 25.31 -2.19 9.03
N SER A 130 26.28 -3.10 8.80
CA SER A 130 26.00 -4.44 8.23
C SER A 130 25.07 -5.29 9.10
N GLN A 131 25.18 -5.15 10.43
CA GLN A 131 24.35 -5.84 11.42
C GLN A 131 23.04 -5.10 11.76
N SER A 132 22.77 -3.96 11.10
CA SER A 132 21.66 -3.05 11.46
C SER A 132 21.64 -2.61 12.95
N PHE A 133 22.82 -2.59 13.58
CA PHE A 133 23.00 -2.35 15.00
C PHE A 133 23.15 -0.85 15.28
N HIS A 134 22.01 -0.16 15.39
CA HIS A 134 21.97 1.29 15.53
C HIS A 134 22.49 1.78 16.89
N THR A 135 23.19 2.92 16.89
CA THR A 135 23.76 3.60 18.06
C THR A 135 22.80 3.72 19.25
N SER A 136 21.51 3.97 18.97
CA SER A 136 20.45 4.12 19.97
C SER A 136 20.12 2.83 20.75
N MET A 137 20.44 1.64 20.22
CA MET A 137 20.14 0.35 20.86
C MET A 137 20.95 0.13 22.15
N TYR A 138 22.19 0.64 22.20
CA TYR A 138 23.08 0.47 23.35
C TYR A 138 23.40 1.79 24.07
N ALA A 139 23.68 2.87 23.32
CA ALA A 139 24.17 4.12 23.90
C ALA A 139 23.10 4.99 24.59
N SER A 140 21.80 4.78 24.31
CA SER A 140 20.73 5.61 24.91
C SER A 140 20.77 5.63 26.45
N SER A 141 21.09 4.50 27.07
CA SER A 141 21.25 4.40 28.53
C SER A 141 22.48 5.16 29.04
N TRP A 142 23.58 5.19 28.28
CA TRP A 142 24.83 5.86 28.65
C TRP A 142 24.63 7.37 28.76
N PHE A 143 23.93 7.97 27.79
CA PHE A 143 23.64 9.41 27.78
C PHE A 143 22.56 9.80 28.80
N LEU A 144 21.47 9.03 28.93
CA LEU A 144 20.39 9.33 29.88
C LEU A 144 20.78 9.11 31.34
N THR A 145 21.72 8.21 31.64
CA THR A 145 22.08 7.85 33.02
C THR A 145 23.52 8.19 33.39
N ILE A 146 24.32 8.76 32.47
CA ILE A 146 25.76 9.03 32.68
C ILE A 146 26.47 7.74 33.13
N PHE A 147 26.17 6.65 32.41
CA PHE A 147 26.59 5.26 32.67
C PHE A 147 26.18 4.64 34.03
N LEU A 148 25.33 5.28 34.86
CA LEU A 148 24.93 4.77 36.17
C LEU A 148 24.12 3.46 36.12
N THR A 149 23.54 3.10 34.98
CA THR A 149 22.91 1.79 34.74
C THR A 149 23.80 0.82 33.94
N THR A 150 25.08 1.12 33.79
CA THR A 150 26.01 0.35 32.93
C THR A 150 27.25 -0.13 33.69
N PHE A 151 27.86 0.72 34.52
CA PHE A 151 29.06 0.36 35.28
C PHE A 151 28.81 0.20 36.78
N PRO A 152 29.59 -0.64 37.48
CA PRO A 152 29.63 -0.67 38.94
C PRO A 152 29.88 0.72 39.56
N LEU A 153 29.31 0.95 40.75
CA LEU A 153 29.32 2.26 41.44
C LEU A 153 30.69 2.96 41.50
N PRO A 154 31.83 2.30 41.79
CA PRO A 154 33.14 2.97 41.83
C PRO A 154 33.56 3.61 40.49
N ILE A 155 33.12 3.03 39.37
CA ILE A 155 33.41 3.53 38.02
C ILE A 155 32.38 4.57 37.61
N ALA A 156 31.09 4.29 37.82
CA ALA A 156 30.02 5.20 37.43
C ALA A 156 30.05 6.52 38.23
N THR A 157 30.36 6.46 39.53
CA THR A 157 30.60 7.67 40.35
C THR A 157 31.78 8.46 39.80
N ARG A 158 32.87 7.81 39.39
CA ARG A 158 34.05 8.50 38.86
C ARG A 158 33.80 9.17 37.50
N ILE A 159 32.95 8.59 36.66
CA ILE A 159 32.47 9.22 35.42
C ILE A 159 31.57 10.41 35.76
N PHE A 160 30.71 10.28 36.78
CA PHE A 160 29.80 11.33 37.23
C PHE A 160 30.52 12.54 37.86
N ASP A 161 31.60 12.33 38.61
CA ASP A 161 32.51 13.40 39.08
C ASP A 161 32.99 14.27 37.91
N ILE A 162 33.50 13.62 36.86
CA ILE A 162 34.07 14.30 35.70
C ILE A 162 32.97 14.97 34.89
N PHE A 163 31.77 14.36 34.79
CA PHE A 163 30.60 15.01 34.20
C PHE A 163 30.20 16.30 34.96
N MET A 164 30.29 16.31 36.29
CA MET A 164 30.06 17.53 37.09
C MET A 164 31.18 18.58 36.95
N SER A 165 32.34 18.24 36.39
CA SER A 165 33.46 19.17 36.15
C SER A 165 33.61 19.63 34.70
N GLU A 166 33.28 18.78 33.72
CA GLU A 166 33.53 18.97 32.29
C GLU A 166 32.23 18.94 31.44
N GLY A 167 31.11 18.55 32.03
CA GLY A 167 29.82 18.41 31.34
C GLY A 167 29.75 17.16 30.45
N LEU A 168 28.82 17.17 29.49
CA LEU A 168 28.45 16.00 28.68
C LEU A 168 29.57 15.48 27.75
N GLU A 169 30.67 16.23 27.55
CA GLU A 169 31.82 15.81 26.74
C GLU A 169 32.40 14.47 27.22
N ILE A 170 32.46 14.23 28.54
CA ILE A 170 32.99 12.96 29.08
C ILE A 170 32.18 11.74 28.64
N VAL A 171 30.87 11.89 28.38
CA VAL A 171 30.00 10.77 27.99
C VAL A 171 30.37 10.25 26.59
N PHE A 172 30.61 11.16 25.64
CA PHE A 172 31.12 10.81 24.32
C PHE A 172 32.52 10.17 24.39
N ARG A 173 33.38 10.70 25.26
CA ARG A 173 34.76 10.20 25.48
C ARG A 173 34.79 8.79 26.05
N VAL A 174 34.04 8.54 27.12
CA VAL A 174 33.93 7.22 27.76
C VAL A 174 33.26 6.23 26.80
N GLY A 175 32.18 6.63 26.13
CA GLY A 175 31.50 5.77 25.15
C GLY A 175 32.42 5.32 24.02
N LEU A 176 33.24 6.23 23.46
CA LEU A 176 34.18 5.85 22.40
C LEU A 176 35.37 5.03 22.94
N ALA A 177 35.84 5.31 24.15
CA ALA A 177 36.90 4.52 24.78
C ALA A 177 36.45 3.07 25.06
N VAL A 178 35.20 2.87 25.50
CA VAL A 178 34.60 1.53 25.64
C VAL A 178 34.61 0.78 24.31
N LEU A 179 34.20 1.43 23.22
CA LEU A 179 34.21 0.85 21.87
C LEU A 179 35.64 0.55 21.38
N GLN A 180 36.59 1.47 21.60
CA GLN A 180 38.02 1.28 21.27
C GLN A 180 38.61 0.07 21.99
N MET A 181 38.31 -0.09 23.28
CA MET A 181 38.80 -1.21 24.08
C MET A 181 38.18 -2.57 23.69
N ASN A 182 37.04 -2.56 23.00
CA ASN A 182 36.28 -3.77 22.65
C ASN A 182 36.19 -4.05 21.13
N GLN A 183 36.79 -3.21 20.28
CA GLN A 183 36.66 -3.28 18.82
C GLN A 183 36.94 -4.68 18.25
N ALA A 184 38.02 -5.33 18.71
CA ALA A 184 38.41 -6.65 18.21
C ALA A 184 37.42 -7.77 18.57
N GLU A 185 36.67 -7.63 19.66
CA GLU A 185 35.63 -8.58 20.09
C GLU A 185 34.31 -8.27 19.38
N LEU A 186 33.90 -7.00 19.35
CA LEU A 186 32.65 -6.56 18.71
C LEU A 186 32.60 -6.83 17.20
N LEU A 187 33.74 -6.75 16.50
CA LEU A 187 33.85 -7.10 15.07
C LEU A 187 33.61 -8.59 14.76
N GLN A 188 33.59 -9.46 15.77
CA GLN A 188 33.33 -10.91 15.62
C GLN A 188 31.91 -11.31 16.01
N LEU A 189 31.09 -10.37 16.48
CA LEU A 189 29.76 -10.61 17.04
C LEU A 189 28.65 -10.10 16.10
N ASP A 190 27.52 -10.80 16.10
CA ASP A 190 26.29 -10.35 15.44
C ASP A 190 25.52 -9.33 16.29
N MET A 191 24.35 -8.90 15.79
CA MET A 191 23.49 -7.92 16.46
C MET A 191 23.15 -8.31 17.91
N GLU A 192 22.80 -9.58 18.17
CA GLU A 192 22.49 -10.05 19.53
C GLU A 192 23.76 -10.20 20.38
N GLY A 193 24.81 -10.81 19.84
CA GLY A 193 26.10 -10.99 20.52
C GLY A 193 26.69 -9.67 21.00
N MET A 194 26.68 -8.64 20.16
CA MET A 194 27.11 -7.29 20.54
C MET A 194 26.26 -6.74 21.70
N LEU A 195 24.94 -6.85 21.62
CA LEU A 195 24.04 -6.38 22.69
C LEU A 195 24.29 -7.12 24.02
N GLN A 196 24.52 -8.44 23.98
CA GLN A 196 24.88 -9.21 25.17
C GLN A 196 26.27 -8.79 25.72
N HIS A 197 27.24 -8.48 24.85
CA HIS A 197 28.59 -8.02 25.25
C HIS A 197 28.55 -6.71 26.03
N PHE A 198 27.79 -5.72 25.53
CA PHE A 198 27.57 -4.44 26.22
C PHE A 198 26.87 -4.58 27.57
N GLN A 199 26.00 -5.60 27.73
CA GLN A 199 25.22 -5.80 28.96
C GLN A 199 25.92 -6.68 30.01
N LYS A 200 26.78 -7.62 29.59
CA LYS A 200 27.32 -8.68 30.48
C LYS A 200 28.84 -8.70 30.61
N VAL A 201 29.59 -8.23 29.62
CA VAL A 201 31.06 -8.35 29.61
C VAL A 201 31.71 -7.01 29.94
N ILE A 202 31.36 -5.96 29.19
CA ILE A 202 31.90 -4.61 29.35
C ILE A 202 31.77 -4.05 30.78
N PRO A 203 30.66 -4.25 31.53
CA PRO A 203 30.56 -3.79 32.92
C PRO A 203 31.63 -4.34 33.87
N HIS A 204 32.14 -5.54 33.62
CA HIS A 204 33.08 -6.27 34.49
C HIS A 204 34.56 -6.18 34.02
N GLN A 205 34.82 -5.60 32.84
CA GLN A 205 36.19 -5.37 32.34
C GLN A 205 37.02 -4.37 33.18
N PHE A 206 36.38 -3.71 34.16
CA PHE A 206 36.91 -2.58 34.92
C PHE A 206 36.88 -2.80 36.44
N ASP A 207 36.64 -4.03 36.92
CA ASP A 207 36.58 -4.38 38.35
C ASP A 207 37.90 -4.04 39.11
N SER A 208 39.01 -3.86 38.40
CA SER A 208 40.29 -3.37 38.93
C SER A 208 40.29 -1.87 39.31
N GLY A 209 39.25 -1.12 38.98
CA GLY A 209 39.11 0.33 39.24
C GLY A 209 39.00 1.19 37.97
N PRO A 210 38.53 2.45 38.12
CA PRO A 210 38.17 3.31 36.99
C PRO A 210 39.34 3.81 36.14
N ASP A 211 40.55 3.89 36.70
CA ASP A 211 41.66 4.66 36.12
C ASP A 211 42.00 4.25 34.68
N LYS A 212 41.92 2.96 34.36
CA LYS A 212 42.15 2.42 33.00
C LYS A 212 41.14 2.99 31.99
N LEU A 213 39.86 3.07 32.35
CA LEU A 213 38.79 3.62 31.50
C LEU A 213 38.91 5.14 31.36
N ILE A 214 39.17 5.82 32.49
CA ILE A 214 39.31 7.28 32.50
C ILE A 214 40.54 7.71 31.68
N GLN A 215 41.69 7.04 31.86
CA GLN A 215 42.89 7.31 31.07
C GLN A 215 42.64 7.13 29.55
N ALA A 216 41.92 6.07 29.15
CA ALA A 216 41.52 5.85 27.77
C ALA A 216 40.59 6.96 27.24
N SER A 217 39.60 7.38 28.03
CA SER A 217 38.65 8.44 27.65
C SER A 217 39.32 9.82 27.41
N TYR A 218 40.41 10.12 28.10
CA TYR A 218 41.21 11.32 27.82
C TYR A 218 42.10 11.19 26.57
N GLN A 219 42.40 9.98 26.07
CA GLN A 219 43.05 9.79 24.77
C GLN A 219 42.10 9.97 23.57
N VAL A 220 40.79 9.83 23.79
CA VAL A 220 39.78 10.05 22.74
C VAL A 220 39.84 11.50 22.23
N LYS A 221 39.82 11.67 20.91
CA LYS A 221 39.82 12.98 20.26
C LYS A 221 38.39 13.49 20.19
N TYR A 222 38.06 14.46 21.03
CA TYR A 222 36.81 15.22 20.96
C TYR A 222 37.06 16.60 20.33
N ASN A 223 36.15 17.07 19.49
CA ASN A 223 36.29 18.34 18.77
C ASN A 223 34.99 19.16 18.87
N ALA A 224 34.90 20.01 19.89
CA ALA A 224 33.72 20.84 20.15
C ALA A 224 33.29 21.72 18.95
N LYS A 225 34.22 22.10 18.04
CA LYS A 225 33.86 22.82 16.80
C LYS A 225 33.17 21.90 15.78
N LYS A 226 33.58 20.64 15.69
CA LYS A 226 32.90 19.63 14.85
C LYS A 226 31.54 19.27 15.43
N MET A 227 31.41 19.09 16.75
CA MET A 227 30.13 18.80 17.41
C MET A 227 29.08 19.89 17.11
N LYS A 228 29.46 21.17 17.21
CA LYS A 228 28.61 22.33 16.84
C LYS A 228 28.35 22.49 15.32
N LYS A 229 29.09 21.78 14.46
CA LYS A 229 28.73 21.64 13.04
C LYS A 229 27.67 20.55 12.88
N LEU A 230 27.89 19.37 13.47
CA LEU A 230 26.98 18.23 13.45
C LEU A 230 25.61 18.58 14.07
N GLU A 231 25.58 19.43 15.09
CA GLU A 231 24.37 20.04 15.67
C GLU A 231 23.50 20.74 14.61
N LYS A 232 24.11 21.59 13.77
CA LYS A 232 23.42 22.32 12.70
C LYS A 232 23.05 21.42 11.53
N GLU A 233 23.88 20.44 11.23
CA GLU A 233 23.66 19.44 10.18
C GLU A 233 22.45 18.55 10.53
N TYR A 234 22.43 17.99 11.74
CA TYR A 234 21.30 17.24 12.31
C TYR A 234 20.02 18.08 12.38
N THR A 235 20.11 19.33 12.84
CA THR A 235 18.96 20.25 12.86
C THR A 235 18.39 20.43 11.45
N THR A 236 19.25 20.64 10.44
CA THR A 236 18.83 20.80 9.04
C THR A 236 18.17 19.52 8.50
N ILE A 237 18.73 18.35 8.83
CA ILE A 237 18.16 17.04 8.49
C ILE A 237 16.76 16.89 9.12
N LYS A 238 16.59 17.19 10.41
CA LYS A 238 15.31 17.05 11.11
C LYS A 238 14.25 18.09 10.70
N THR A 239 14.65 19.30 10.32
CA THR A 239 13.73 20.27 9.68
C THR A 239 13.23 19.71 8.34
N LYS A 240 14.12 19.22 7.48
CA LYS A 240 13.77 18.66 6.17
C LYS A 240 12.92 17.38 6.28
N GLU A 241 13.22 16.48 7.22
CA GLU A 241 12.37 15.33 7.54
C GLU A 241 10.96 15.76 7.97
N MET A 242 10.84 16.82 8.77
CA MET A 242 9.54 17.33 9.22
C MET A 242 8.73 17.92 8.05
N GLU A 243 9.37 18.69 7.17
CA GLU A 243 8.77 19.24 5.95
C GLU A 243 8.27 18.11 5.02
N GLU A 244 9.12 17.10 4.79
CA GLU A 244 8.75 15.91 3.99
C GLU A 244 7.59 15.13 4.63
N GLN A 245 7.56 14.98 5.97
CA GLN A 245 6.44 14.35 6.67
C GLN A 245 5.14 15.16 6.63
N VAL A 246 5.21 16.49 6.57
CA VAL A 246 4.03 17.35 6.37
C VAL A 246 3.49 17.19 4.95
N GLU A 247 4.35 17.24 3.93
CA GLU A 247 3.94 17.06 2.54
C GLU A 247 3.43 15.63 2.27
N ILE A 248 4.05 14.59 2.85
CA ILE A 248 3.55 13.21 2.80
C ILE A 248 2.14 13.11 3.42
N LYS A 249 1.86 13.80 4.53
CA LYS A 249 0.51 13.83 5.14
C LYS A 249 -0.51 14.51 4.22
N ARG A 250 -0.15 15.67 3.64
CA ARG A 250 -0.97 16.39 2.65
C ARG A 250 -1.28 15.51 1.44
N LEU A 251 -0.26 14.95 0.80
CA LEU A 251 -0.39 14.07 -0.36
C LEU A 251 -1.22 12.83 -0.04
N ARG A 252 -1.13 12.27 1.18
CA ARG A 252 -2.02 11.18 1.64
C ARG A 252 -3.48 11.62 1.77
N THR A 253 -3.75 12.82 2.27
CA THR A 253 -5.14 13.35 2.32
C THR A 253 -5.68 13.65 0.92
N GLU A 254 -4.87 14.20 0.02
CA GLU A 254 -5.26 14.50 -1.36
C GLU A 254 -5.53 13.22 -2.17
N ASN A 255 -4.65 12.21 -2.08
CA ASN A 255 -4.87 10.90 -2.68
C ASN A 255 -6.13 10.19 -2.15
N ARG A 256 -6.51 10.41 -0.88
CA ARG A 256 -7.77 9.88 -0.34
C ARG A 256 -8.98 10.53 -1.00
N LEU A 257 -8.98 11.85 -1.15
CA LEU A 257 -10.07 12.59 -1.82
C LEU A 257 -10.16 12.24 -3.31
N LEU A 258 -9.03 12.12 -4.00
CA LEU A 258 -8.97 11.70 -5.40
C LEU A 258 -9.54 10.29 -5.60
N LYS A 259 -9.19 9.33 -4.72
CA LYS A 259 -9.78 7.98 -4.74
C LYS A 259 -11.30 8.00 -4.55
N GLN A 260 -11.81 8.80 -3.61
CA GLN A 260 -13.25 8.95 -3.41
C GLN A 260 -13.95 9.58 -4.63
N ARG A 261 -13.31 10.53 -5.33
CA ARG A 261 -13.86 11.11 -6.56
C ARG A 261 -13.85 10.11 -7.72
N ILE A 262 -12.80 9.30 -7.85
CA ILE A 262 -12.73 8.20 -8.83
C ILE A 262 -13.85 7.18 -8.57
N GLU A 263 -13.99 6.68 -7.33
CA GLU A 263 -15.04 5.74 -6.93
C GLU A 263 -16.46 6.28 -7.22
N THR A 264 -16.65 7.59 -7.08
CA THR A 264 -17.91 8.28 -7.42
C THR A 264 -18.14 8.31 -8.93
N LEU A 265 -17.13 8.69 -9.71
CA LEU A 265 -17.21 8.72 -11.18
C LEU A 265 -17.37 7.33 -11.79
N GLU A 266 -16.78 6.29 -11.19
CA GLU A 266 -16.97 4.89 -11.59
C GLU A 266 -18.42 4.43 -11.38
N LYS A 267 -19.05 4.81 -10.25
CA LYS A 267 -20.48 4.56 -9.99
C LYS A 267 -21.40 5.33 -10.92
N GLU A 268 -21.09 6.60 -11.19
CA GLU A 268 -21.80 7.43 -12.18
C GLU A 268 -21.70 6.80 -13.59
N SER A 269 -20.51 6.32 -13.97
CA SER A 269 -20.23 5.68 -15.27
C SER A 269 -20.92 4.32 -15.43
N ALA A 270 -20.89 3.46 -14.41
CA ALA A 270 -21.64 2.19 -14.40
C ALA A 270 -23.14 2.45 -14.55
N SER A 271 -23.70 3.38 -13.77
CA SER A 271 -25.12 3.76 -13.86
C SER A 271 -25.51 4.35 -15.22
N LEU A 272 -24.59 5.02 -15.92
CA LEU A 272 -24.78 5.47 -17.31
C LEU A 272 -24.78 4.29 -18.29
N ALA A 273 -23.87 3.33 -18.13
CA ALA A 273 -23.80 2.12 -18.95
C ALA A 273 -25.07 1.26 -18.81
N ASP A 274 -25.53 1.03 -17.57
CA ASP A 274 -26.78 0.29 -17.29
C ASP A 274 -27.99 0.93 -17.98
N ARG A 275 -28.13 2.26 -17.88
CA ARG A 275 -29.20 3.00 -18.57
C ARG A 275 -29.12 2.88 -20.09
N LEU A 276 -27.91 2.89 -20.67
CA LEU A 276 -27.71 2.74 -22.11
C LEU A 276 -28.02 1.31 -22.59
N ILE A 277 -27.64 0.28 -21.82
CA ILE A 277 -27.95 -1.12 -22.09
C ILE A 277 -29.46 -1.34 -22.00
N GLN A 278 -30.09 -0.93 -20.91
CA GLN A 278 -31.54 -1.06 -20.72
C GLN A 278 -32.30 -0.31 -21.83
N GLY A 279 -31.88 0.91 -22.15
CA GLY A 279 -32.41 1.69 -23.27
C GLY A 279 -32.09 1.14 -24.67
N GLN A 280 -31.22 0.15 -24.82
CA GLN A 280 -31.10 -0.65 -26.06
C GLN A 280 -32.01 -1.88 -26.03
N VAL A 281 -32.09 -2.58 -24.89
CA VAL A 281 -32.98 -3.74 -24.70
C VAL A 281 -34.44 -3.36 -24.95
N THR A 282 -34.93 -2.25 -24.37
CA THR A 282 -36.31 -1.79 -24.59
C THR A 282 -36.57 -1.50 -26.08
N ARG A 283 -35.66 -0.83 -26.79
CA ARG A 283 -35.81 -0.59 -28.24
C ARG A 283 -35.74 -1.86 -29.08
N ALA A 284 -35.03 -2.89 -28.64
CA ALA A 284 -35.03 -4.19 -29.30
C ALA A 284 -36.36 -4.92 -29.11
N GLN A 285 -36.92 -4.88 -27.90
CA GLN A 285 -38.25 -5.42 -27.58
C GLN A 285 -39.36 -4.69 -28.36
N GLU A 286 -39.36 -3.35 -28.36
CA GLU A 286 -40.27 -2.52 -29.16
C GLU A 286 -40.19 -2.86 -30.67
N ALA A 287 -39.00 -3.15 -31.19
CA ALA A 287 -38.80 -3.53 -32.59
C ALA A 287 -39.32 -4.95 -32.91
N GLU A 288 -39.16 -5.89 -31.98
CA GLU A 288 -39.70 -7.26 -32.09
C GLU A 288 -41.23 -7.28 -32.03
N GLU A 289 -41.83 -6.56 -31.08
CA GLU A 289 -43.28 -6.34 -31.00
C GLU A 289 -43.82 -5.67 -32.26
N ASN A 290 -43.15 -4.63 -32.77
CA ASN A 290 -43.51 -3.99 -34.04
C ASN A 290 -43.43 -4.96 -35.24
N TYR A 291 -42.53 -5.94 -35.23
CA TYR A 291 -42.45 -6.96 -36.28
C TYR A 291 -43.59 -7.98 -36.17
N LEU A 292 -43.91 -8.44 -34.96
CA LEU A 292 -45.08 -9.29 -34.67
C LEU A 292 -46.38 -8.63 -35.13
N ILE A 293 -46.63 -7.39 -34.70
CA ILE A 293 -47.83 -6.62 -35.07
C ILE A 293 -47.93 -6.46 -36.61
N LYS A 294 -46.82 -6.18 -37.31
CA LYS A 294 -46.81 -6.10 -38.78
C LYS A 294 -47.13 -7.44 -39.45
N ARG A 295 -46.65 -8.55 -38.91
CA ARG A 295 -46.95 -9.91 -39.40
C ARG A 295 -48.42 -10.27 -39.18
N GLU A 296 -48.99 -9.94 -38.02
CA GLU A 296 -50.40 -10.17 -37.73
C GLU A 296 -51.29 -9.30 -38.62
N LEU A 297 -50.98 -8.01 -38.78
CA LEU A 297 -51.68 -7.12 -39.71
C LEU A 297 -51.63 -7.61 -41.16
N ALA A 298 -50.50 -8.16 -41.62
CA ALA A 298 -50.40 -8.78 -42.95
C ALA A 298 -51.29 -10.03 -43.07
N THR A 299 -51.36 -10.85 -42.02
CA THR A 299 -52.22 -12.05 -41.96
C THR A 299 -53.71 -11.68 -41.97
N ILE A 300 -54.11 -10.68 -41.19
CA ILE A 300 -55.48 -10.16 -41.14
C ILE A 300 -55.87 -9.51 -42.48
N LYS A 301 -54.95 -8.80 -43.14
CA LYS A 301 -55.18 -8.26 -44.49
C LYS A 301 -55.43 -9.38 -45.50
N GLN A 302 -54.59 -10.42 -45.54
CA GLN A 302 -54.84 -11.57 -46.42
C GLN A 302 -56.22 -12.21 -46.15
N GLN A 303 -56.59 -12.37 -44.88
CA GLN A 303 -57.92 -12.90 -44.51
C GLN A 303 -59.06 -11.96 -44.95
N SER A 304 -58.85 -10.65 -44.92
CA SER A 304 -59.79 -9.65 -45.45
C SER A 304 -59.90 -9.72 -46.98
N ASP A 305 -58.78 -9.82 -47.71
CA ASP A 305 -58.77 -9.91 -49.17
C ASP A 305 -59.38 -11.25 -49.64
N GLU A 306 -59.14 -12.33 -48.90
CA GLU A 306 -59.83 -13.61 -49.07
C GLU A 306 -61.33 -13.53 -48.75
N ALA A 307 -61.74 -12.73 -47.75
CA ALA A 307 -63.16 -12.52 -47.44
C ALA A 307 -63.86 -11.67 -48.51
N ILE A 308 -63.19 -10.63 -49.01
CA ILE A 308 -63.65 -9.78 -50.13
C ILE A 308 -63.83 -10.62 -51.38
N THR A 309 -62.84 -11.42 -51.78
CA THR A 309 -62.96 -12.29 -52.97
C THR A 309 -64.02 -13.39 -52.81
N LYS A 310 -64.21 -13.94 -51.61
CA LYS A 310 -65.35 -14.85 -51.30
C LYS A 310 -66.70 -14.11 -51.35
N LEU A 311 -66.74 -12.83 -50.97
CA LEU A 311 -67.93 -11.99 -51.05
C LEU A 311 -68.25 -11.56 -52.49
N GLU A 312 -67.24 -11.24 -53.31
CA GLU A 312 -67.40 -11.02 -54.76
C GLU A 312 -67.90 -12.29 -55.47
N GLN A 313 -67.38 -13.47 -55.09
CA GLN A 313 -67.90 -14.75 -55.58
C GLN A 313 -69.36 -14.94 -55.17
N ALA A 314 -69.71 -14.70 -53.91
CA ALA A 314 -71.09 -14.74 -53.43
C ALA A 314 -72.00 -13.72 -54.13
N GLU A 315 -71.53 -12.51 -54.41
CA GLU A 315 -72.24 -11.50 -55.19
C GLU A 315 -72.43 -11.90 -56.65
N ASN A 316 -71.42 -12.50 -57.29
CA ASN A 316 -71.52 -13.02 -58.64
C ASN A 316 -72.55 -14.16 -58.68
N THR A 317 -72.52 -15.08 -57.71
CA THR A 317 -73.56 -16.12 -57.54
C THR A 317 -74.93 -15.52 -57.25
N ILE A 318 -75.02 -14.45 -56.46
CA ILE A 318 -76.27 -13.71 -56.21
C ILE A 318 -76.75 -13.02 -57.49
N ARG A 319 -75.86 -12.50 -58.34
CA ARG A 319 -76.22 -11.91 -59.65
C ARG A 319 -76.68 -12.97 -60.65
N GLU A 320 -76.07 -14.15 -60.67
CA GLU A 320 -76.55 -15.31 -61.42
C GLU A 320 -77.93 -15.79 -60.91
N LEU A 321 -78.11 -15.88 -59.59
CA LEU A 321 -79.40 -16.22 -58.97
C LEU A 321 -80.46 -15.12 -59.17
N GLN A 322 -80.08 -13.85 -59.24
CA GLN A 322 -80.97 -12.73 -59.59
C GLN A 322 -81.36 -12.78 -61.07
N GLN A 323 -80.43 -13.17 -61.95
CA GLN A 323 -80.70 -13.41 -63.37
C GLN A 323 -81.63 -14.63 -63.56
N GLN A 324 -81.55 -15.64 -62.69
CA GLN A 324 -82.56 -16.71 -62.60
C GLN A 324 -83.89 -16.21 -61.98
N GLN A 325 -83.86 -15.32 -60.98
CA GLN A 325 -85.07 -14.69 -60.42
C GLN A 325 -85.77 -13.69 -61.36
N GLN A 326 -85.22 -13.41 -62.54
CA GLN A 326 -85.97 -12.80 -63.65
C GLN A 326 -87.26 -13.60 -63.98
N TRP A 327 -87.35 -14.87 -63.56
CA TRP A 327 -88.56 -15.70 -63.64
C TRP A 327 -89.50 -15.66 -62.42
N HIS A 328 -89.10 -15.15 -61.24
CA HIS A 328 -89.97 -15.09 -60.06
C HIS A 328 -89.87 -13.79 -59.26
N LYS A 329 -90.91 -12.96 -59.42
CA LYS A 329 -91.10 -11.64 -58.82
C LYS A 329 -91.73 -11.72 -57.42
N CYS A 330 -90.99 -11.41 -56.35
CA CYS A 330 -91.62 -11.09 -55.05
C CYS A 330 -90.76 -10.23 -54.08
N SER A 331 -91.36 -9.15 -53.58
CA SER A 331 -91.19 -8.52 -52.25
C SER A 331 -89.82 -8.13 -51.65
N SER A 332 -89.66 -6.80 -51.50
CA SER A 332 -89.79 -6.08 -50.20
C SER A 332 -88.54 -5.59 -49.43
N ARG A 333 -88.45 -4.24 -49.38
CA ARG A 333 -87.98 -3.35 -48.27
C ARG A 333 -86.48 -3.20 -47.98
N TYR A 334 -86.14 -1.96 -47.62
CA TYR A 334 -84.89 -1.49 -47.01
C TYR A 334 -84.80 -1.95 -45.54
N SER A 335 -83.60 -1.89 -44.94
CA SER A 335 -83.41 -1.82 -43.49
C SER A 335 -82.50 -0.64 -43.11
N GLU A 336 -82.60 -0.21 -41.84
CA GLU A 336 -81.93 0.99 -41.32
C GLU A 336 -80.47 0.73 -40.87
N ASP A 337 -80.06 -0.54 -40.84
CA ASP A 337 -78.76 -1.00 -40.32
C ASP A 337 -77.56 -0.38 -41.06
N PHE A 338 -77.69 -0.13 -42.37
CA PHE A 338 -76.64 0.50 -43.17
C PHE A 338 -76.33 1.95 -42.74
N VAL A 339 -77.34 2.67 -42.23
CA VAL A 339 -77.16 4.03 -41.70
C VAL A 339 -76.51 3.97 -40.33
N LEU A 340 -76.95 3.06 -39.46
CA LEU A 340 -76.36 2.82 -38.13
C LEU A 340 -74.89 2.34 -38.21
N GLN A 341 -74.53 1.62 -39.26
CA GLN A 341 -73.15 1.21 -39.53
C GLN A 341 -72.26 2.43 -39.86
N LEU A 342 -72.72 3.30 -40.75
CA LEU A 342 -72.00 4.53 -41.12
C LEU A 342 -71.89 5.53 -39.95
N GLU A 343 -72.92 5.64 -39.09
CA GLU A 343 -72.83 6.45 -37.87
C GLU A 343 -71.79 5.91 -36.87
N LYS A 344 -71.67 4.58 -36.71
CA LYS A 344 -70.62 3.97 -35.89
C LYS A 344 -69.21 4.26 -36.43
N GLU A 345 -69.01 4.12 -37.73
CA GLU A 345 -67.72 4.37 -38.37
C GLU A 345 -67.31 5.86 -38.26
N LEU A 346 -68.27 6.79 -38.37
CA LEU A 346 -68.04 8.21 -38.14
C LEU A 346 -67.66 8.51 -36.67
N VAL A 347 -68.33 7.88 -35.71
CA VAL A 347 -68.00 8.03 -34.27
C VAL A 347 -66.63 7.46 -33.95
N GLN A 348 -66.26 6.32 -34.54
CA GLN A 348 -64.96 5.68 -34.29
C GLN A 348 -63.80 6.47 -34.93
N ALA A 349 -64.01 7.07 -36.10
CA ALA A 349 -63.06 8.02 -36.69
C ALA A 349 -62.85 9.26 -35.80
N ARG A 350 -63.94 9.84 -35.26
CA ARG A 350 -63.88 10.97 -34.30
C ARG A 350 -63.16 10.62 -33.00
N LEU A 351 -63.24 9.38 -32.53
CA LEU A 351 -62.52 8.93 -31.34
C LEU A 351 -61.00 8.93 -31.58
N SER A 352 -60.55 8.33 -32.69
CA SER A 352 -59.14 8.26 -33.05
C SER A 352 -58.53 9.64 -33.34
N GLU A 353 -59.30 10.55 -33.93
CA GLU A 353 -58.91 11.96 -34.08
C GLU A 353 -58.63 12.62 -32.72
N ALA A 354 -59.50 12.42 -31.73
CA ALA A 354 -59.33 12.95 -30.37
C ALA A 354 -58.13 12.33 -29.63
N GLU A 355 -57.90 11.02 -29.76
CA GLU A 355 -56.73 10.33 -29.21
C GLU A 355 -55.42 10.91 -29.79
N SER A 356 -55.36 11.16 -31.10
CA SER A 356 -54.20 11.79 -31.74
C SER A 356 -53.92 13.21 -31.22
N HIS A 357 -54.97 13.99 -30.93
CA HIS A 357 -54.85 15.32 -30.35
C HIS A 357 -54.36 15.29 -28.89
N CYS A 358 -54.79 14.32 -28.09
CA CYS A 358 -54.26 14.11 -26.74
C CYS A 358 -52.76 13.77 -26.77
N ALA A 359 -52.33 12.88 -27.66
CA ALA A 359 -50.92 12.52 -27.81
C ALA A 359 -50.04 13.70 -28.27
N LEU A 360 -50.52 14.52 -29.22
CA LEU A 360 -49.84 15.75 -29.63
C LEU A 360 -49.73 16.76 -28.49
N LYS A 361 -50.78 16.91 -27.68
CA LYS A 361 -50.77 17.80 -26.52
C LYS A 361 -49.78 17.35 -25.45
N GLU A 362 -49.73 16.05 -25.14
CA GLU A 362 -48.69 15.51 -24.24
C GLU A 362 -47.27 15.76 -24.77
N MET A 363 -47.04 15.69 -26.08
CA MET A 363 -45.74 16.06 -26.66
C MET A 363 -45.42 17.55 -26.48
N GLN A 364 -46.39 18.44 -26.67
CA GLN A 364 -46.18 19.88 -26.42
C GLN A 364 -45.91 20.17 -24.93
N ASP A 365 -46.67 19.56 -24.02
CA ASP A 365 -46.46 19.71 -22.58
C ASP A 365 -45.09 19.14 -22.15
N LYS A 366 -44.63 18.03 -22.74
CA LYS A 366 -43.28 17.46 -22.52
C LYS A 366 -42.16 18.34 -23.08
N VAL A 367 -42.37 19.03 -24.22
CA VAL A 367 -41.41 20.01 -24.76
C VAL A 367 -41.33 21.24 -23.85
N LEU A 368 -42.47 21.82 -23.47
CA LEU A 368 -42.53 22.96 -22.55
C LEU A 368 -41.86 22.66 -21.21
N ASP A 369 -42.03 21.45 -20.67
CA ASP A 369 -41.37 21.07 -19.41
C ASP A 369 -39.86 20.81 -19.56
N MET A 370 -39.38 20.41 -20.74
CA MET A 370 -37.94 20.38 -21.06
C MET A 370 -37.36 21.80 -21.20
N GLU A 371 -38.05 22.71 -21.89
CA GLU A 371 -37.65 24.13 -22.01
C GLU A 371 -37.58 24.80 -20.62
N LYS A 372 -38.60 24.54 -19.79
CA LYS A 372 -38.66 24.99 -18.39
C LYS A 372 -37.53 24.42 -17.54
N ARG A 373 -37.17 23.14 -17.70
CA ARG A 373 -36.00 22.55 -17.05
C ARG A 373 -34.68 23.16 -17.55
N ASN A 374 -34.53 23.44 -18.85
CA ASN A 374 -33.38 24.16 -19.39
C ASN A 374 -33.24 25.57 -18.76
N SER A 375 -34.35 26.27 -18.49
CA SER A 375 -34.35 27.57 -17.82
C SER A 375 -33.96 27.56 -16.33
N SER A 376 -33.74 26.36 -15.74
CA SER A 376 -33.43 26.19 -14.31
C SER A 376 -31.97 25.87 -14.00
N LEU A 377 -31.08 25.92 -15.01
CA LEU A 377 -29.63 25.77 -14.83
C LEU A 377 -28.99 27.11 -14.44
N PRO A 378 -28.18 27.17 -13.35
CA PRO A 378 -27.14 28.18 -13.22
C PRO A 378 -25.95 27.81 -14.16
N ASP A 379 -25.14 28.73 -14.70
CA ASP A 379 -24.90 30.10 -14.19
C ASP A 379 -24.32 31.11 -15.21
N GLU A 380 -25.13 31.72 -16.08
CA GLU A 380 -24.76 33.02 -16.69
C GLU A 380 -25.17 34.21 -15.82
N ASN A 381 -26.21 34.04 -14.99
CA ASN A 381 -26.80 35.12 -14.19
C ASN A 381 -25.88 35.66 -13.09
N ASN A 382 -25.08 34.85 -12.38
CA ASN A 382 -24.12 35.40 -11.42
C ASN A 382 -22.93 36.07 -12.12
N VAL A 383 -22.54 35.64 -13.33
CA VAL A 383 -21.51 36.34 -14.12
C VAL A 383 -22.01 37.73 -14.51
N ALA A 384 -23.25 37.83 -15.01
CA ALA A 384 -23.90 39.11 -15.27
C ALA A 384 -24.04 39.96 -13.99
N ARG A 385 -24.54 39.38 -12.89
CA ARG A 385 -24.75 40.12 -11.62
C ARG A 385 -23.43 40.58 -10.98
N LEU A 386 -22.35 39.81 -11.08
CA LEU A 386 -21.02 40.22 -10.63
C LEU A 386 -20.43 41.33 -11.52
N GLN A 387 -20.74 41.35 -12.82
CA GLN A 387 -20.39 42.46 -13.70
C GLN A 387 -21.20 43.73 -13.37
N GLU A 388 -22.50 43.61 -13.09
CA GLU A 388 -23.35 44.72 -12.63
C GLU A 388 -22.90 45.27 -11.27
N GLU A 389 -22.62 44.41 -10.29
CA GLU A 389 -22.08 44.80 -8.97
C GLU A 389 -20.72 45.51 -9.12
N LEU A 390 -19.83 45.03 -10.00
CA LEU A 390 -18.54 45.66 -10.29
C LEU A 390 -18.70 47.05 -10.95
N ILE A 391 -19.64 47.20 -11.88
CA ILE A 391 -19.97 48.49 -12.50
C ILE A 391 -20.54 49.46 -11.45
N ALA A 392 -21.45 48.99 -10.58
CA ALA A 392 -22.04 49.77 -9.51
C ALA A 392 -21.04 50.16 -8.40
N VAL A 393 -19.95 49.43 -8.22
CA VAL A 393 -18.81 49.86 -7.36
C VAL A 393 -18.00 50.96 -8.05
N LYS A 394 -17.62 50.79 -9.32
CA LYS A 394 -16.84 51.79 -10.07
C LYS A 394 -17.57 53.12 -10.26
N LEU A 395 -18.90 53.10 -10.41
CA LEU A 395 -19.70 54.32 -10.44
C LEU A 395 -19.60 55.11 -9.13
N ARG A 396 -19.75 54.45 -7.98
CA ARG A 396 -19.62 55.09 -6.66
C ARG A 396 -18.22 55.63 -6.39
N GLU A 397 -17.17 54.95 -6.87
CA GLU A 397 -15.80 55.47 -6.84
C GLU A 397 -15.65 56.75 -7.67
N ALA A 398 -16.19 56.77 -8.89
CA ALA A 398 -16.16 57.94 -9.77
C ALA A 398 -16.96 59.12 -9.19
N GLU A 399 -18.13 58.86 -8.60
CA GLU A 399 -18.95 59.87 -7.91
C GLU A 399 -18.20 60.48 -6.72
N ALA A 400 -17.55 59.67 -5.88
CA ALA A 400 -16.74 60.14 -4.76
C ALA A 400 -15.55 61.00 -5.23
N LEU A 401 -14.86 60.58 -6.30
CA LEU A 401 -13.76 61.36 -6.90
C LEU A 401 -14.23 62.68 -7.54
N MET A 402 -15.44 62.72 -8.08
CA MET A 402 -16.05 63.95 -8.60
C MET A 402 -16.50 64.89 -7.47
N GLY A 403 -17.11 64.37 -6.40
CA GLY A 403 -17.44 65.14 -5.20
C GLY A 403 -16.19 65.74 -4.53
N LEU A 404 -15.08 65.00 -4.50
CA LEU A 404 -13.79 65.51 -4.01
C LEU A 404 -13.22 66.65 -4.89
N LYS A 405 -13.42 66.58 -6.22
CA LYS A 405 -13.05 67.66 -7.15
C LYS A 405 -13.92 68.90 -6.96
N GLU A 406 -15.24 68.73 -6.83
CA GLU A 406 -16.15 69.83 -6.51
C GLU A 406 -15.79 70.50 -5.18
N LEU A 407 -15.52 69.72 -4.12
CA LEU A 407 -15.16 70.27 -2.83
C LEU A 407 -13.85 71.07 -2.90
N ARG A 408 -12.84 70.56 -3.62
CA ARG A 408 -11.58 71.29 -3.89
C ARG A 408 -11.81 72.58 -4.68
N GLN A 409 -12.70 72.56 -5.68
CA GLN A 409 -13.04 73.75 -6.44
C GLN A 409 -13.79 74.77 -5.56
N ARG A 410 -14.77 74.35 -4.75
CA ARG A 410 -15.49 75.23 -3.81
C ARG A 410 -14.56 75.84 -2.76
N VAL A 411 -13.58 75.09 -2.24
CA VAL A 411 -12.53 75.62 -1.36
C VAL A 411 -11.69 76.67 -2.08
N LYS A 412 -11.25 76.40 -3.31
CA LYS A 412 -10.52 77.38 -4.12
C LYS A 412 -11.36 78.63 -4.43
N ASP A 413 -12.64 78.46 -4.75
CA ASP A 413 -13.55 79.58 -5.03
C ASP A 413 -13.76 80.43 -3.77
N LEU A 414 -13.94 79.80 -2.60
CA LEU A 414 -14.01 80.49 -1.30
C LEU A 414 -12.70 81.21 -0.96
N GLU A 415 -11.55 80.59 -1.23
CA GLU A 415 -10.23 81.16 -0.99
C GLU A 415 -9.96 82.35 -1.93
N GLU A 416 -10.31 82.26 -3.21
CA GLU A 416 -10.31 83.39 -4.12
C GLU A 416 -11.33 84.47 -3.71
N HIS A 417 -12.52 84.10 -3.22
CA HIS A 417 -13.50 85.05 -2.68
C HIS A 417 -12.96 85.76 -1.44
N TRP A 418 -12.22 85.07 -0.57
CA TRP A 418 -11.57 85.62 0.61
C TRP A 418 -10.40 86.54 0.24
N GLN A 419 -9.56 86.16 -0.72
CA GLN A 419 -8.51 87.04 -1.29
C GLN A 419 -9.12 88.27 -1.96
N ARG A 420 -10.19 88.11 -2.76
CA ARG A 420 -10.95 89.20 -3.37
C ARG A 420 -11.69 90.06 -2.33
N HIS A 421 -12.05 89.51 -1.17
CA HIS A 421 -12.62 90.26 -0.05
C HIS A 421 -11.54 91.08 0.67
N LEU A 422 -10.41 90.46 1.03
CA LEU A 422 -9.21 91.11 1.58
C LEU A 422 -8.76 92.30 0.72
N ALA A 423 -8.59 92.10 -0.58
CA ALA A 423 -8.21 93.16 -1.51
C ALA A 423 -9.24 94.30 -1.64
N ARG A 424 -10.51 94.06 -1.25
CA ARG A 424 -11.56 95.08 -1.17
C ARG A 424 -11.65 95.73 0.22
N THR A 425 -11.28 95.03 1.30
CA THR A 425 -11.34 95.54 2.68
C THR A 425 -10.07 96.28 3.11
N THR A 426 -8.94 96.07 2.45
CA THR A 426 -7.68 96.83 2.64
C THR A 426 -7.80 98.35 2.38
N GLY A 427 -8.98 98.88 2.04
CA GLY A 427 -9.17 100.27 1.62
C GLY A 427 -10.40 101.02 2.11
N ARG A 428 -11.27 100.48 3.01
CA ARG A 428 -12.29 101.21 3.81
C ARG A 428 -13.27 100.27 4.54
N TRP A 429 -13.04 100.01 5.82
CA TRP A 429 -14.13 99.74 6.78
C TRP A 429 -13.87 100.54 8.05
N LYS A 430 -14.39 101.77 8.06
CA LYS A 430 -14.72 102.47 9.29
C LYS A 430 -16.10 101.97 9.72
N ASP A 431 -16.34 101.93 11.02
CA ASP A 431 -17.54 101.44 11.68
C ASP A 431 -17.74 99.91 11.65
N THR A 432 -18.11 99.35 12.80
CA THR A 432 -18.06 97.91 13.10
C THR A 432 -19.34 97.16 12.75
N PRO A 433 -19.27 96.06 11.98
CA PRO A 433 -20.23 94.96 12.10
C PRO A 433 -20.15 94.32 13.50
N ARG A 434 -21.23 93.67 13.93
CA ARG A 434 -21.40 93.20 15.31
C ARG A 434 -20.33 92.19 15.72
N LYS A 435 -19.89 92.25 16.98
CA LYS A 435 -18.94 91.30 17.57
C LYS A 435 -19.36 89.83 17.34
N ASN A 436 -20.67 89.56 17.43
CA ASN A 436 -21.28 88.27 17.14
C ASN A 436 -20.94 87.74 15.75
N THR A 437 -21.10 88.52 14.67
CA THR A 437 -20.80 88.03 13.31
C THR A 437 -19.31 87.80 13.06
N VAL A 438 -18.43 88.46 13.84
CA VAL A 438 -16.99 88.17 13.81
C VAL A 438 -16.67 86.88 14.57
N ASN A 439 -17.34 86.62 15.70
CA ASN A 439 -17.23 85.37 16.43
C ASN A 439 -17.79 84.19 15.60
N GLU A 440 -18.99 84.34 15.01
CA GLU A 440 -19.63 83.33 14.15
C GLU A 440 -18.71 82.93 12.98
N LEU A 441 -18.09 83.90 12.30
CA LEU A 441 -17.10 83.61 11.25
C LEU A 441 -15.77 83.04 11.78
N GLN A 442 -15.39 83.30 13.04
CA GLN A 442 -14.25 82.64 13.69
C GLN A 442 -14.57 81.18 14.06
N ASP A 443 -15.78 80.90 14.53
CA ASP A 443 -16.25 79.57 14.88
C ASP A 443 -16.48 78.70 13.63
N GLU A 444 -17.01 79.27 12.53
CA GLU A 444 -17.05 78.61 11.22
C GLU A 444 -15.64 78.33 10.68
N LEU A 445 -14.73 79.32 10.73
CA LEU A 445 -13.33 79.13 10.30
C LEU A 445 -12.61 78.06 11.15
N MET A 446 -12.86 78.02 12.45
CA MET A 446 -12.32 77.00 13.34
C MET A 446 -12.90 75.61 13.02
N THR A 447 -14.20 75.53 12.77
CA THR A 447 -14.89 74.29 12.37
C THR A 447 -14.39 73.76 11.01
N ILE A 448 -14.14 74.66 10.06
CA ILE A 448 -13.56 74.31 8.75
C ILE A 448 -12.12 73.83 8.92
N ARG A 449 -11.30 74.50 9.76
CA ARG A 449 -9.93 74.05 10.06
C ARG A 449 -9.86 72.71 10.77
N LEU A 450 -10.82 72.41 11.66
CA LEU A 450 -10.93 71.10 12.30
C LEU A 450 -11.24 70.03 11.24
N LYS A 451 -12.22 70.26 10.36
CA LYS A 451 -12.55 69.34 9.24
C LYS A 451 -11.41 69.19 8.23
N GLU A 452 -10.63 70.25 8.00
CA GLU A 452 -9.42 70.18 7.19
C GLU A 452 -8.35 69.32 7.87
N ALA A 453 -8.13 69.48 9.18
CA ALA A 453 -7.19 68.66 9.95
C ALA A 453 -7.62 67.19 10.02
N GLU A 454 -8.91 66.91 10.20
CA GLU A 454 -9.52 65.57 10.15
C GLU A 454 -9.30 64.93 8.78
N THR A 455 -9.73 65.56 7.69
CA THR A 455 -9.55 65.01 6.33
C THR A 455 -8.07 64.93 5.90
N GLN A 456 -7.19 65.79 6.42
CA GLN A 456 -5.74 65.64 6.25
C GLN A 456 -5.16 64.47 7.05
N ALA A 457 -5.74 64.11 8.20
CA ALA A 457 -5.36 62.93 8.98
C ALA A 457 -5.85 61.65 8.28
N GLU A 458 -7.10 61.60 7.84
CA GLU A 458 -7.66 60.51 7.02
C GLU A 458 -6.84 60.28 5.75
N LEU A 459 -6.43 61.34 5.06
CA LEU A 459 -5.57 61.25 3.86
C LEU A 459 -4.18 60.66 4.18
N LYS A 460 -3.61 60.97 5.36
CA LYS A 460 -2.32 60.39 5.80
C LYS A 460 -2.48 58.92 6.15
N GLU A 461 -3.54 58.56 6.88
CA GLU A 461 -3.83 57.16 7.21
C GLU A 461 -4.12 56.33 5.96
N MET A 462 -4.93 56.83 5.02
CA MET A 462 -5.20 56.17 3.74
C MET A 462 -3.92 55.98 2.91
N LYS A 463 -3.00 56.95 2.92
CA LYS A 463 -1.67 56.80 2.27
C LYS A 463 -0.79 55.76 2.96
N GLN A 464 -0.81 55.68 4.29
CA GLN A 464 -0.09 54.63 5.02
C GLN A 464 -0.66 53.25 4.67
N ARG A 465 -1.99 53.07 4.76
CA ARG A 465 -2.68 51.82 4.37
C ARG A 465 -2.41 51.44 2.91
N MET A 466 -2.33 52.41 2.00
CA MET A 466 -1.96 52.19 0.60
C MET A 466 -0.52 51.64 0.47
N MET A 467 0.44 52.21 1.18
CA MET A 467 1.84 51.75 1.19
C MET A 467 1.99 50.36 1.84
N GLU A 468 1.24 50.09 2.91
CA GLU A 468 1.15 48.77 3.55
C GLU A 468 0.58 47.73 2.56
N MET A 469 -0.52 48.05 1.87
CA MET A 469 -1.10 47.18 0.84
C MET A 469 -0.17 46.97 -0.38
N GLU A 470 0.59 47.99 -0.79
CA GLU A 470 1.56 47.87 -1.90
C GLU A 470 2.75 46.96 -1.52
N THR A 471 3.28 47.10 -0.30
CA THR A 471 4.32 46.18 0.20
C THR A 471 3.79 44.76 0.38
N GLN A 472 2.55 44.58 0.87
CA GLN A 472 1.91 43.26 0.96
C GLN A 472 1.68 42.64 -0.43
N ASN A 473 1.28 43.43 -1.42
CA ASN A 473 1.12 42.96 -2.80
C ASN A 473 2.48 42.54 -3.41
N GLN A 474 3.55 43.31 -3.16
CA GLN A 474 4.89 42.95 -3.59
C GLN A 474 5.42 41.69 -2.90
N ILE A 475 5.07 41.46 -1.63
CA ILE A 475 5.33 40.20 -0.91
C ILE A 475 4.56 39.06 -1.58
N ASN A 476 3.24 39.19 -1.76
CA ASN A 476 2.38 38.17 -2.38
C ASN A 476 2.85 37.78 -3.79
N SER A 477 3.23 38.75 -4.63
CA SER A 477 3.82 38.53 -5.96
C SER A 477 5.12 37.73 -5.90
N ASN A 478 5.99 38.00 -4.92
CA ASN A 478 7.21 37.20 -4.70
C ASN A 478 6.91 35.79 -4.19
N HIS A 479 5.83 35.57 -3.43
CA HIS A 479 5.39 34.22 -3.05
C HIS A 479 4.81 33.45 -4.24
N LEU A 480 3.96 34.08 -5.06
CA LEU A 480 3.41 33.49 -6.27
C LEU A 480 4.53 33.01 -7.21
N ARG A 481 5.52 33.87 -7.49
CA ARG A 481 6.65 33.49 -8.38
C ARG A 481 7.50 32.33 -7.85
N ARG A 482 7.62 32.16 -6.52
CA ARG A 482 8.28 30.98 -5.94
C ARG A 482 7.43 29.72 -6.15
N ALA A 483 6.13 29.80 -5.86
CA ALA A 483 5.20 28.69 -6.06
C ALA A 483 5.11 28.25 -7.54
N GLU A 484 5.10 29.19 -8.49
CA GLU A 484 5.17 28.90 -9.94
C GLU A 484 6.44 28.13 -10.31
N GLN A 485 7.60 28.51 -9.74
CA GLN A 485 8.86 27.85 -10.00
C GLN A 485 8.96 26.48 -9.30
N GLU A 486 8.38 26.33 -8.11
CA GLU A 486 8.23 25.05 -7.42
C GLU A 486 7.31 24.09 -8.20
N VAL A 487 6.16 24.57 -8.69
CA VAL A 487 5.26 23.80 -9.58
C VAL A 487 5.99 23.36 -10.85
N THR A 488 6.79 24.25 -11.47
CA THR A 488 7.60 23.92 -12.66
C THR A 488 8.62 22.82 -12.36
N ASN A 489 9.32 22.91 -11.22
CA ASN A 489 10.28 21.88 -10.78
C ASN A 489 9.60 20.53 -10.49
N LEU A 490 8.41 20.56 -9.85
CA LEU A 490 7.61 19.37 -9.57
C LEU A 490 7.09 18.71 -10.85
N GLN A 491 6.62 19.49 -11.83
CA GLN A 491 6.23 18.99 -13.16
C GLN A 491 7.39 18.27 -13.86
N GLY A 492 8.60 18.86 -13.85
CA GLY A 492 9.80 18.20 -14.37
C GLY A 492 10.13 16.89 -13.66
N LYS A 493 10.01 16.84 -12.32
CA LYS A 493 10.22 15.61 -11.53
C LYS A 493 9.16 14.55 -11.83
N VAL A 494 7.89 14.94 -12.01
CA VAL A 494 6.79 14.04 -12.41
C VAL A 494 7.04 13.48 -13.83
N GLN A 495 7.49 14.29 -14.77
CA GLN A 495 7.81 13.84 -16.13
C GLN A 495 9.00 12.86 -16.16
N TYR A 496 10.04 13.11 -15.36
CA TYR A 496 11.16 12.18 -15.16
C TYR A 496 10.68 10.84 -14.58
N LEU A 497 9.94 10.85 -13.46
CA LEU A 497 9.43 9.64 -12.82
C LEU A 497 8.41 8.89 -13.68
N SER A 498 7.60 9.59 -14.48
CA SER A 498 6.71 8.97 -15.47
C SER A 498 7.50 8.23 -16.56
N THR A 499 8.64 8.79 -16.98
CA THR A 499 9.53 8.17 -17.97
C THR A 499 10.24 6.95 -17.40
N GLN A 500 10.74 7.03 -16.15
CA GLN A 500 11.35 5.90 -15.43
C GLN A 500 10.34 4.75 -15.24
N ASN A 501 9.12 5.03 -14.79
CA ASN A 501 8.06 4.01 -14.64
C ASN A 501 7.71 3.33 -15.97
N LYS A 502 7.72 4.05 -17.10
CA LYS A 502 7.53 3.43 -18.43
C LYS A 502 8.67 2.47 -18.79
N GLY A 503 9.91 2.78 -18.40
CA GLY A 503 11.06 1.89 -18.54
C GLY A 503 10.91 0.60 -17.72
N LEU A 504 10.62 0.74 -16.42
CA LEU A 504 10.40 -0.40 -15.51
C LEU A 504 9.23 -1.29 -15.97
N LEU A 505 8.13 -0.71 -16.43
CA LEU A 505 7.00 -1.48 -16.99
C LEU A 505 7.36 -2.26 -18.26
N ALA A 506 8.25 -1.72 -19.11
CA ALA A 506 8.76 -2.44 -20.27
C ALA A 506 9.67 -3.60 -19.88
N GLN A 507 10.56 -3.40 -18.89
CA GLN A 507 11.43 -4.45 -18.34
C GLN A 507 10.61 -5.57 -17.69
N LEU A 508 9.60 -5.23 -16.86
CA LEU A 508 8.69 -6.19 -16.25
C LEU A 508 7.89 -7.00 -17.29
N SER A 509 7.49 -6.37 -18.39
CA SER A 509 6.82 -7.05 -19.50
C SER A 509 7.78 -8.04 -20.20
N GLU A 510 9.04 -7.65 -20.40
CA GLU A 510 10.03 -8.55 -21.01
C GLU A 510 10.43 -9.70 -20.07
N ALA A 511 10.56 -9.45 -18.77
CA ALA A 511 10.82 -10.48 -17.77
C ALA A 511 9.71 -11.55 -17.76
N LYS A 512 8.43 -11.13 -17.80
CA LYS A 512 7.28 -12.05 -17.90
C LYS A 512 7.28 -12.86 -19.19
N ARG A 513 7.68 -12.27 -20.33
CA ARG A 513 7.88 -13.02 -21.59
C ARG A 513 8.97 -14.08 -21.45
N ARG A 514 10.13 -13.71 -20.89
CA ARG A 514 11.25 -14.64 -20.66
C ARG A 514 10.87 -15.78 -19.71
N GLN A 515 10.12 -15.50 -18.64
CA GLN A 515 9.59 -16.54 -17.75
C GLN A 515 8.69 -17.52 -18.51
N ALA A 516 7.73 -17.03 -19.30
CA ALA A 516 6.84 -17.90 -20.08
C ALA A 516 7.62 -18.77 -21.10
N GLU A 517 8.69 -18.25 -21.70
CA GLU A 517 9.58 -18.99 -22.59
C GLU A 517 10.39 -20.08 -21.86
N ILE A 518 10.83 -19.83 -20.62
CA ILE A 518 11.52 -20.82 -19.78
C ILE A 518 10.54 -21.91 -19.31
N GLU A 519 9.35 -21.52 -18.85
CA GLU A 519 8.29 -22.45 -18.47
C GLU A 519 7.86 -23.36 -19.63
N CYS A 520 7.82 -22.84 -20.86
CA CYS A 520 7.51 -23.63 -22.06
C CYS A 520 8.57 -24.71 -22.30
N LYS A 521 9.85 -24.32 -22.30
CA LYS A 521 10.99 -25.25 -22.47
C LYS A 521 11.04 -26.31 -21.36
N SER A 522 10.82 -25.93 -20.11
CA SER A 522 10.77 -26.88 -18.99
C SER A 522 9.67 -27.93 -19.19
N LYS A 523 8.48 -27.52 -19.67
CA LYS A 523 7.37 -28.43 -19.99
C LYS A 523 7.71 -29.35 -21.18
N GLU A 524 8.41 -28.84 -22.20
CA GLU A 524 8.93 -29.64 -23.33
C GLU A 524 9.99 -30.66 -22.90
N GLU A 525 10.95 -30.28 -22.06
CA GLU A 525 11.99 -31.16 -21.52
C GLU A 525 11.41 -32.28 -20.65
N VAL A 526 10.46 -31.97 -19.76
CA VAL A 526 9.73 -32.96 -18.96
C VAL A 526 8.93 -33.92 -19.86
N MET A 527 8.32 -33.42 -20.95
CA MET A 527 7.64 -34.27 -21.92
C MET A 527 8.63 -35.20 -22.65
N ALA A 528 9.80 -34.70 -23.05
CA ALA A 528 10.84 -35.51 -23.69
C ALA A 528 11.45 -36.56 -22.75
N VAL A 529 11.54 -36.30 -21.43
CA VAL A 529 11.88 -37.33 -20.44
C VAL A 529 10.79 -38.40 -20.36
N ARG A 530 9.50 -38.02 -20.27
CA ARG A 530 8.39 -38.97 -20.19
C ARG A 530 8.26 -39.86 -21.42
N LEU A 531 8.48 -39.32 -22.62
CA LEU A 531 8.48 -40.10 -23.87
C LEU A 531 9.58 -41.17 -23.85
N ARG A 532 10.84 -40.79 -23.54
CA ARG A 532 11.96 -41.75 -23.45
C ARG A 532 11.76 -42.83 -22.38
N GLU A 533 11.02 -42.54 -21.31
CA GLU A 533 10.69 -43.54 -20.29
C GLU A 533 9.57 -44.47 -20.76
N ALA A 534 8.57 -43.97 -21.50
CA ALA A 534 7.56 -44.81 -22.14
C ALA A 534 8.20 -45.75 -23.19
N ASP A 535 9.14 -45.25 -24.01
CA ASP A 535 9.90 -46.06 -24.98
C ASP A 535 10.68 -47.20 -24.30
N ARG A 536 11.30 -46.92 -23.13
CA ARG A 536 11.98 -47.93 -22.31
C ARG A 536 11.02 -48.97 -21.74
N ILE A 537 9.86 -48.54 -21.23
CA ILE A 537 8.84 -49.46 -20.69
C ILE A 537 8.31 -50.38 -21.80
N ALA A 538 8.10 -49.85 -23.01
CA ALA A 538 7.72 -50.66 -24.17
C ALA A 538 8.80 -51.70 -24.53
N ALA A 539 10.07 -51.28 -24.65
CA ALA A 539 11.17 -52.20 -24.93
C ALA A 539 11.37 -53.27 -23.84
N VAL A 540 11.12 -52.94 -22.56
CA VAL A 540 11.14 -53.93 -21.47
C VAL A 540 9.98 -54.93 -21.60
N ALA A 541 8.79 -54.49 -22.01
CA ALA A 541 7.65 -55.38 -22.25
C ALA A 541 7.89 -56.32 -23.44
N GLU A 542 8.47 -55.84 -24.54
CA GLU A 542 8.88 -56.66 -25.69
C GLU A 542 9.91 -57.74 -25.28
N LEU A 543 10.92 -57.36 -24.49
CA LEU A 543 11.91 -58.31 -23.96
C LEU A 543 11.28 -59.33 -23.01
N GLN A 544 10.32 -58.94 -22.17
CA GLN A 544 9.57 -59.85 -21.31
C GLN A 544 8.73 -60.85 -22.12
N GLN A 545 8.11 -60.41 -23.22
CA GLN A 545 7.39 -61.31 -24.13
C GLN A 545 8.33 -62.34 -24.76
N HIS A 546 9.48 -61.92 -25.31
CA HIS A 546 10.46 -62.85 -25.88
C HIS A 546 11.06 -63.82 -24.84
N ILE A 547 11.22 -63.40 -23.58
CA ILE A 547 11.62 -64.31 -22.50
C ILE A 547 10.53 -65.37 -22.29
N ALA A 548 9.25 -65.00 -22.20
CA ALA A 548 8.15 -65.94 -22.03
C ALA A 548 8.03 -66.91 -23.22
N GLU A 549 8.19 -66.43 -24.46
CA GLU A 549 8.21 -67.26 -25.68
C GLU A 549 9.35 -68.30 -25.65
N LEU A 550 10.55 -67.91 -25.22
CA LEU A 550 11.69 -68.81 -25.06
C LEU A 550 11.50 -69.80 -23.89
N GLU A 551 10.82 -69.41 -22.81
CA GLU A 551 10.49 -70.32 -21.71
C GLU A 551 9.44 -71.36 -22.11
N ILE A 552 8.46 -71.00 -22.94
CA ILE A 552 7.51 -71.95 -23.54
C ILE A 552 8.26 -72.95 -24.43
N GLN A 553 9.07 -72.49 -25.39
CA GLN A 553 9.84 -73.38 -26.29
C GLN A 553 10.78 -74.33 -25.53
N LYS A 554 11.36 -73.86 -24.43
CA LYS A 554 12.21 -74.65 -23.50
C LYS A 554 11.43 -75.75 -22.80
N GLU A 555 10.17 -75.51 -22.42
CA GLU A 555 9.32 -76.53 -21.80
C GLU A 555 8.76 -77.52 -22.83
N GLU A 556 8.35 -77.04 -24.02
CA GLU A 556 8.01 -77.89 -25.17
C GLU A 556 9.17 -78.82 -25.54
N GLY A 557 10.40 -78.30 -25.61
CA GLY A 557 11.60 -79.08 -25.88
C GLY A 557 11.90 -80.15 -24.82
N LYS A 558 11.63 -79.87 -23.53
CA LYS A 558 11.68 -80.90 -22.47
C LYS A 558 10.62 -81.97 -22.66
N ILE A 559 9.38 -81.59 -22.98
CA ILE A 559 8.26 -82.52 -23.19
C ILE A 559 8.55 -83.44 -24.37
N GLN A 560 9.03 -82.90 -25.50
CA GLN A 560 9.46 -83.70 -26.65
C GLN A 560 10.65 -84.62 -26.29
N GLY A 561 11.60 -84.15 -25.47
CA GLY A 561 12.71 -84.97 -24.96
C GLY A 561 12.25 -86.12 -24.06
N GLN A 562 11.19 -85.92 -23.26
CA GLN A 562 10.56 -86.98 -22.47
C GLN A 562 9.79 -87.98 -23.36
N LEU A 563 9.06 -87.49 -24.37
CA LEU A 563 8.33 -88.31 -25.32
C LEU A 563 9.28 -89.23 -26.10
N ASN A 564 10.29 -88.65 -26.77
CA ASN A 564 11.31 -89.40 -27.51
C ASN A 564 12.00 -90.47 -26.63
N LYS A 565 12.19 -90.19 -25.33
CA LYS A 565 12.77 -91.14 -24.36
C LYS A 565 11.78 -92.24 -23.97
N SER A 566 10.48 -91.94 -23.88
CA SER A 566 9.41 -92.94 -23.72
C SER A 566 9.37 -93.89 -24.93
N ASP A 567 9.43 -93.35 -26.14
CA ASP A 567 9.41 -94.11 -27.39
C ASP A 567 10.65 -95.01 -27.52
N CYS A 568 11.84 -94.49 -27.21
CA CYS A 568 13.06 -95.30 -27.10
C CYS A 568 12.92 -96.41 -26.04
N ASN A 569 12.32 -96.12 -24.88
CA ASN A 569 12.05 -97.12 -23.83
C ASN A 569 10.97 -98.13 -24.24
N GLN A 570 10.08 -97.81 -25.19
CA GLN A 570 9.16 -98.76 -25.79
C GLN A 570 9.86 -99.65 -26.81
N TYR A 571 10.62 -99.07 -27.74
CA TYR A 571 11.41 -99.83 -28.72
C TYR A 571 12.44 -100.78 -28.04
N ILE A 572 13.03 -100.37 -26.92
CA ILE A 572 13.89 -101.22 -26.08
C ILE A 572 13.12 -102.35 -25.37
N ARG A 573 11.80 -102.21 -25.14
CA ARG A 573 10.95 -103.33 -24.66
C ARG A 573 10.66 -104.29 -25.81
N GLU A 574 10.18 -103.79 -26.94
CA GLU A 574 9.90 -104.57 -28.15
C GLU A 574 11.11 -105.42 -28.59
N LEU A 575 12.33 -104.85 -28.59
CA LEU A 575 13.57 -105.58 -28.85
C LEU A 575 13.91 -106.62 -27.76
N LYS A 576 13.60 -106.37 -26.48
CA LYS A 576 13.80 -107.36 -25.41
C LYS A 576 12.84 -108.53 -25.53
N ASP A 577 11.60 -108.26 -25.95
CA ASP A 577 10.57 -109.27 -26.14
C ASP A 577 10.90 -110.15 -27.35
N GLN A 578 11.32 -109.56 -28.49
CA GLN A 578 11.89 -110.30 -29.63
C GLN A 578 13.13 -111.14 -29.23
N ILE A 579 14.01 -110.61 -28.37
CA ILE A 579 15.15 -111.37 -27.82
C ILE A 579 14.68 -112.51 -26.90
N ALA A 580 13.55 -112.38 -26.20
CA ALA A 580 12.96 -113.43 -25.39
C ALA A 580 12.35 -114.54 -26.28
N GLU A 581 11.61 -114.16 -27.32
CA GLU A 581 11.07 -115.07 -28.34
C GLU A 581 12.18 -115.86 -29.02
N LEU A 582 13.22 -115.20 -29.55
CA LEU A 582 14.37 -115.85 -30.18
C LEU A 582 15.14 -116.76 -29.19
N LYS A 583 15.23 -116.40 -27.91
CA LYS A 583 15.80 -117.29 -26.87
C LYS A 583 14.92 -118.51 -26.62
N GLN A 584 13.60 -118.37 -26.65
CA GLN A 584 12.66 -119.48 -26.51
C GLN A 584 12.70 -120.40 -27.74
N GLU A 585 12.84 -119.84 -28.94
CA GLU A 585 13.01 -120.59 -30.18
C GLU A 585 14.34 -121.37 -30.21
N ILE A 586 15.45 -120.74 -29.81
CA ILE A 586 16.75 -121.40 -29.61
C ILE A 586 16.68 -122.51 -28.53
N LYS A 587 15.86 -122.32 -27.49
CA LYS A 587 15.63 -123.34 -26.45
C LYS A 587 14.84 -124.53 -27.01
N CYS A 588 13.84 -124.30 -27.86
CA CYS A 588 13.12 -125.37 -28.57
C CYS A 588 14.04 -126.13 -29.55
N LEU A 589 14.92 -125.43 -30.27
CA LEU A 589 15.84 -126.02 -31.25
C LEU A 589 16.99 -126.84 -30.63
N LYS A 590 17.19 -126.79 -29.30
CA LYS A 590 18.25 -127.54 -28.59
C LYS A 590 17.74 -128.71 -27.72
N GLY A 591 16.49 -129.16 -27.90
CA GLY A 591 15.88 -130.20 -27.05
C GLY A 591 15.00 -131.24 -27.76
N GLN A 592 15.58 -132.41 -28.06
CA GLN A 592 14.89 -133.70 -28.21
C GLN A 592 15.75 -134.72 -27.44
N ARG A 593 15.27 -135.58 -26.51
CA ARG A 593 13.93 -136.10 -26.12
C ARG A 593 13.97 -136.38 -24.58
N VAL A 594 12.97 -136.78 -23.77
CA VAL A 594 11.47 -136.90 -23.65
C VAL A 594 11.31 -137.55 -22.24
N PHE A 595 10.31 -137.40 -21.36
CA PHE A 595 8.90 -136.89 -21.33
C PHE A 595 8.78 -135.78 -20.22
N SER A 596 7.68 -135.38 -19.54
CA SER A 596 6.25 -135.78 -19.46
C SER A 596 5.35 -134.64 -18.94
N ASP A 597 4.04 -134.82 -19.09
CA ASP A 597 2.89 -134.45 -18.23
C ASP A 597 2.77 -133.09 -17.49
N GLN A 598 1.90 -132.23 -18.07
CA GLN A 598 0.56 -131.86 -17.53
C GLN A 598 0.34 -130.63 -16.57
N ALA A 599 -0.13 -129.51 -17.19
CA ALA A 599 -1.13 -128.50 -16.73
C ALA A 599 -0.85 -127.67 -15.43
N THR A 600 -1.53 -126.58 -15.02
CA THR A 600 -2.71 -125.74 -15.45
C THR A 600 -2.35 -124.24 -15.25
N PHE A 601 -2.71 -123.24 -16.09
CA PHE A 601 -3.99 -122.50 -16.29
C PHE A 601 -4.32 -121.38 -15.26
N ASP A 602 -5.04 -120.32 -15.73
CA ASP A 602 -5.49 -119.06 -15.07
C ASP A 602 -4.42 -118.04 -14.57
N GLY A 603 -4.69 -116.72 -14.48
CA GLY A 603 -5.82 -115.95 -15.04
C GLY A 603 -5.97 -114.47 -14.57
N ILE A 604 -6.45 -113.61 -15.49
CA ILE A 604 -7.59 -112.66 -15.32
C ILE A 604 -7.44 -111.27 -14.58
N HIS A 605 -7.99 -110.22 -15.25
CA HIS A 605 -8.54 -108.90 -14.79
C HIS A 605 -7.67 -107.70 -14.29
N ILE A 606 -8.18 -106.45 -14.14
CA ILE A 606 -9.01 -105.52 -15.00
C ILE A 606 -9.22 -104.09 -14.35
N VAL A 607 -9.65 -103.09 -15.14
CA VAL A 607 -10.45 -101.86 -14.80
C VAL A 607 -9.83 -100.52 -14.31
N ASN A 608 -10.53 -99.42 -14.66
CA ASN A 608 -10.33 -97.98 -14.35
C ASN A 608 -11.01 -97.52 -13.03
N HIS A 609 -10.85 -96.24 -12.63
CA HIS A 609 -11.90 -95.17 -12.56
C HIS A 609 -11.36 -93.91 -11.80
N PHE A 610 -11.58 -92.66 -12.25
CA PHE A 610 -12.72 -91.72 -11.98
C PHE A 610 -13.05 -91.54 -10.47
N THR A 611 -13.36 -90.37 -9.89
CA THR A 611 -13.81 -89.00 -10.32
C THR A 611 -13.06 -87.90 -9.49
N GLY A 612 -13.26 -86.57 -9.56
CA GLY A 612 -14.04 -85.65 -10.41
C GLY A 612 -14.27 -84.27 -9.71
N ASP A 613 -14.66 -83.25 -10.50
CA ASP A 613 -15.64 -82.17 -10.21
C ASP A 613 -15.34 -81.14 -9.05
N ASP A 614 -15.74 -79.85 -9.04
CA ASP A 614 -16.23 -78.91 -10.09
C ASP A 614 -16.21 -77.41 -9.62
N GLU A 615 -16.39 -76.46 -10.55
CA GLU A 615 -17.04 -75.10 -10.44
C GLU A 615 -16.71 -74.05 -9.31
N SER A 616 -17.07 -72.74 -9.37
CA SER A 616 -17.22 -71.74 -10.47
C SER A 616 -17.45 -70.26 -9.98
N PHE A 617 -17.24 -69.28 -10.88
CA PHE A 617 -17.84 -67.90 -11.04
C PHE A 617 -17.79 -66.71 -10.01
N HIS A 618 -17.41 -65.51 -10.54
CA HIS A 618 -17.98 -64.12 -10.38
C HIS A 618 -18.23 -63.50 -8.96
N SER A 619 -18.74 -62.27 -8.74
CA SER A 619 -18.33 -60.85 -9.05
C SER A 619 -19.08 -59.93 -7.99
N SER A 620 -19.09 -58.58 -7.88
CA SER A 620 -18.57 -57.39 -8.59
C SER A 620 -18.75 -56.12 -7.69
N ASP A 621 -18.20 -54.94 -8.08
CA ASP A 621 -18.61 -53.54 -7.74
C ASP A 621 -18.48 -53.08 -6.23
N GLU A 622 -17.99 -51.91 -5.78
CA GLU A 622 -18.17 -50.44 -6.04
C GLU A 622 -19.42 -49.78 -5.37
N ASP A 623 -19.41 -48.67 -4.60
CA ASP A 623 -18.44 -47.97 -3.71
C ASP A 623 -19.17 -46.90 -2.80
N PHE A 624 -18.43 -46.15 -1.95
CA PHE A 624 -18.54 -44.70 -1.60
C PHE A 624 -19.26 -44.20 -0.29
N ILE A 625 -18.54 -43.30 0.43
CA ILE A 625 -18.93 -42.21 1.38
C ILE A 625 -19.70 -42.53 2.71
N THR A 626 -19.08 -42.28 3.88
CA THR A 626 -19.50 -41.22 4.87
C THR A 626 -18.58 -41.04 6.10
N ASN A 627 -18.59 -39.83 6.67
CA ASN A 627 -17.73 -39.35 7.77
C ASN A 627 -18.09 -39.86 9.18
N SER A 628 -17.13 -39.91 10.12
CA SER A 628 -17.07 -38.93 11.26
C SER A 628 -15.98 -39.13 12.36
N ILE A 629 -15.19 -38.07 12.57
CA ILE A 629 -14.86 -37.39 13.86
C ILE A 629 -14.17 -38.17 15.03
N GLN A 630 -12.95 -37.70 15.38
CA GLN A 630 -12.22 -37.78 16.70
C GLN A 630 -11.96 -39.17 17.35
N ARG A 631 -10.72 -39.52 17.72
CA ARG A 631 -9.96 -38.87 18.80
C ARG A 631 -8.44 -39.14 18.77
N SER A 632 -7.70 -38.16 19.29
CA SER A 632 -6.47 -38.21 20.11
C SER A 632 -5.56 -39.46 20.11
N GLY A 633 -4.26 -39.23 19.82
CA GLY A 633 -3.25 -39.45 20.87
C GLY A 633 -1.96 -40.21 20.53
N VAL A 634 -0.84 -39.45 20.53
CA VAL A 634 0.46 -39.78 21.15
C VAL A 634 1.29 -40.98 20.61
N HIS A 635 2.50 -40.65 20.14
CA HIS A 635 3.71 -41.48 19.94
C HIS A 635 3.63 -42.80 19.14
N PHE A 636 4.54 -42.89 18.17
CA PHE A 636 5.65 -43.85 18.28
C PHE A 636 6.97 -43.18 17.87
N GLN A 637 8.07 -43.54 18.53
CA GLN A 637 9.44 -43.23 18.07
C GLN A 637 9.99 -44.42 17.29
N LEU A 638 10.86 -44.19 16.32
CA LEU A 638 11.81 -45.20 15.85
C LEU A 638 13.09 -44.57 15.29
N HIS A 639 14.21 -44.83 15.94
CA HIS A 639 15.55 -44.56 15.40
C HIS A 639 15.91 -45.63 14.36
N ARG A 640 16.58 -45.24 13.25
CA ARG A 640 18.07 -45.37 13.16
C ARG A 640 18.67 -44.90 11.83
N THR A 641 19.69 -44.05 11.97
CA THR A 641 21.02 -44.07 11.30
C THR A 641 21.26 -45.04 10.13
N GLY A 642 21.75 -44.54 8.98
CA GLY A 642 22.13 -45.39 7.84
C GLY A 642 23.00 -44.75 6.73
N GLN A 643 24.26 -44.40 7.05
CA GLN A 643 25.40 -44.20 6.12
C GLN A 643 25.39 -43.00 5.13
N MET A 644 26.60 -42.70 4.61
CA MET A 644 26.94 -41.63 3.66
C MET A 644 27.56 -42.24 2.39
N ALA A 645 27.36 -41.63 1.22
CA ALA A 645 28.39 -41.53 0.17
C ALA A 645 28.07 -40.40 -0.84
N LEU A 646 29.14 -39.85 -1.40
CA LEU A 646 29.25 -38.86 -2.49
C LEU A 646 28.63 -39.38 -3.82
N ASP A 647 28.36 -38.60 -4.87
CA ASP A 647 28.85 -37.24 -5.20
C ASP A 647 27.82 -36.42 -6.04
N ALA A 648 28.16 -35.19 -6.43
CA ALA A 648 27.25 -34.15 -6.94
C ALA A 648 26.73 -34.30 -8.39
N THR A 649 25.55 -33.73 -8.69
CA THR A 649 25.37 -32.50 -9.51
C THR A 649 23.89 -32.14 -9.79
N VAL A 650 23.66 -30.90 -10.24
CA VAL A 650 22.42 -30.32 -10.86
C VAL A 650 21.27 -29.87 -9.92
N VAL A 651 21.16 -28.54 -9.74
CA VAL A 651 20.02 -27.62 -9.99
C VAL A 651 18.59 -28.24 -9.91
N ASP A 652 17.60 -27.72 -9.16
CA ASP A 652 17.12 -26.32 -9.14
C ASP A 652 16.26 -25.93 -7.90
N SER A 653 15.81 -24.66 -7.88
CA SER A 653 14.62 -24.10 -7.20
C SER A 653 14.64 -23.90 -5.68
N SER A 654 14.77 -22.64 -5.25
CA SER A 654 13.59 -21.88 -4.76
C SER A 654 13.90 -20.37 -4.54
N ASP A 655 12.99 -19.56 -5.06
CA ASP A 655 12.55 -18.23 -4.62
C ASP A 655 13.55 -17.24 -4.00
N SER A 656 13.97 -16.27 -4.82
CA SER A 656 14.15 -14.89 -4.34
C SER A 656 13.71 -13.89 -5.42
N ASP A 657 12.60 -13.20 -5.20
CA ASP A 657 12.31 -11.96 -5.92
C ASP A 657 13.44 -10.96 -5.62
N ALA A 658 14.08 -10.43 -6.67
CA ALA A 658 14.82 -9.18 -6.57
C ALA A 658 13.79 -8.01 -6.56
N GLU A 659 14.10 -6.78 -6.14
CA GLU A 659 14.98 -5.75 -6.73
C GLU A 659 14.90 -4.51 -5.80
N GLU A 660 15.65 -3.41 -5.90
CA GLU A 660 16.75 -2.97 -6.78
C GLU A 660 17.64 -1.99 -5.97
N GLY A 661 18.93 -1.82 -6.32
CA GLY A 661 19.91 -1.16 -5.41
C GLY A 661 20.87 -0.11 -5.99
N VAL A 662 20.85 0.16 -7.30
CA VAL A 662 21.69 1.16 -8.01
C VAL A 662 23.22 0.92 -8.00
N LEU A 663 23.80 0.84 -9.20
CA LEU A 663 25.24 0.71 -9.43
C LEU A 663 26.01 2.01 -9.09
N GLY A 664 27.21 1.85 -8.52
CA GLY A 664 28.13 2.95 -8.23
C GLY A 664 28.76 3.57 -9.48
N ILE A 665 29.03 4.88 -9.43
CA ILE A 665 29.68 5.62 -10.52
C ILE A 665 31.18 5.27 -10.57
N GLY A 666 31.58 4.47 -11.56
CA GLY A 666 32.98 4.22 -11.88
C GLY A 666 33.63 5.44 -12.56
N SER A 667 34.83 5.81 -12.12
CA SER A 667 35.59 6.94 -12.67
C SER A 667 36.44 6.53 -13.88
N THR A 668 36.32 7.23 -15.01
CA THR A 668 37.21 7.08 -16.17
C THR A 668 37.61 8.43 -16.78
N ASP A 669 38.82 8.49 -17.33
CA ASP A 669 39.58 9.71 -17.61
C ASP A 669 39.03 10.68 -18.66
N LYS A 670 39.52 11.93 -18.56
CA LYS A 670 39.33 12.99 -19.54
C LYS A 670 40.17 12.72 -20.80
N ILE A 671 39.52 12.44 -21.92
CA ILE A 671 40.12 12.54 -23.26
C ILE A 671 39.42 13.64 -24.04
N ILE A 672 40.20 14.54 -24.66
CA ILE A 672 39.71 15.75 -25.35
C ILE A 672 39.71 15.52 -26.87
N PRO A 673 38.56 15.57 -27.56
CA PRO A 673 38.49 15.78 -29.00
C PRO A 673 38.69 17.27 -29.33
N LYS A 674 39.54 17.58 -30.32
CA LYS A 674 39.59 18.91 -30.95
C LYS A 674 38.71 18.89 -32.20
N GLU A 675 37.55 19.54 -32.17
CA GLU A 675 36.85 19.87 -33.41
C GLU A 675 37.43 21.11 -34.07
N LYS A 676 37.47 21.11 -35.41
CA LYS A 676 37.97 22.21 -36.23
C LYS A 676 36.80 23.02 -36.79
N ASN A 677 36.91 24.34 -36.74
CA ASN A 677 36.04 25.25 -37.49
C ASN A 677 36.01 24.90 -38.99
N GLN A 678 34.81 24.82 -39.57
CA GLN A 678 34.64 25.05 -41.01
C GLN A 678 33.33 25.81 -41.27
N LYS A 679 33.39 26.86 -42.12
CA LYS A 679 32.30 27.82 -42.34
C LYS A 679 31.47 27.48 -43.59
N ARG A 680 30.15 27.65 -43.52
CA ARG A 680 29.25 28.28 -44.52
C ARG A 680 27.83 28.37 -43.93
N MET A 681 27.26 29.57 -43.80
CA MET A 681 26.46 30.33 -44.78
C MET A 681 25.04 29.79 -45.01
N GLU A 682 24.08 30.47 -44.38
CA GLU A 682 22.90 31.14 -44.98
C GLU A 682 21.89 30.37 -45.85
N SER A 683 20.60 30.62 -45.53
CA SER A 683 19.35 30.43 -46.31
C SER A 683 19.02 28.98 -46.77
N TYR A 684 17.75 28.56 -46.82
CA TYR A 684 16.54 29.29 -47.20
C TYR A 684 15.31 29.02 -46.30
N SER A 685 14.33 29.94 -46.38
CA SER A 685 12.94 29.73 -45.96
C SER A 685 12.12 29.14 -47.11
N THR A 686 11.15 28.28 -46.82
CA THR A 686 9.84 28.19 -47.51
C THR A 686 8.85 27.43 -46.63
N THR A 687 7.60 27.91 -46.57
CA THR A 687 6.48 27.33 -45.84
C THR A 687 5.75 26.26 -46.66
N VAL A 688 5.36 25.15 -46.04
CA VAL A 688 4.00 24.56 -46.13
C VAL A 688 3.59 24.14 -44.72
#